data_AF-A0A2H6EVR6-F1
#
_entry.id   AF-A0A2H6EVR6-F1
#
_cell.length_a   1.000
_cell.length_b   1.000
_cell.length_c   1.000
_cell.angle_alpha   90.00
_cell.angle_beta   90.00
_cell.angle_gamma   90.00
#
_symmetry.space_group_name_H-M   'P 1'
#
loop_
_entity.id
_entity.type
_entity.pdbx_description
1 polymer ?
#
loop_
_entity_poly.entity_id
_entity_poly.type
_entity_poly.pdbx_seq_one_letter_code
_entity_poly.pdbx_strand_id
1 'polypeptide(L)'
;MVRKAAYIFIILFLSQNLLKAQEFTKTAALQLFNQEKYAEVITFAQKWAGQHPDNSSIAYYFAAESYYNLGLKNNEVGKAREAFRKAYRLFQKITLDESFKLQYPKFYELSLYKKGWCLFRRAETAENPVTLFNASVQDFKYAKTNVSDSLGVIVVYMISEAKFNGAVLKLYQSYQGSDARKYNEILTDLKAASKGFKQVKNASGIPVDLKVAAFIRVNDTNFQLGKLYQNLDEALFSEIADPNKRLSFSKTAEYYFSKCNYLSIFKHLDMKQKQKYKGALYYLEALNSLNRFATTANVKYSVEFKKLISNLRNSPVFKNEILFRRGNLVQLSRNIHGKAFTELGLENTSYYAKVAKQIPEALYWLGSVQFMRNDLANTQRNLIRFVKNNPYPILDPRVQILVDDAKIKKYTIDFEEFSSRNNKAGLRQVRNALTNFNPANQIIKNEKQKLIGLVRLDLGEDLWTQILTGTTQNKLNLALSMIRDILPRAATTIGVKREYYLKQLEKIFKITRHQKSNETTFYEGVSLSLKAEIQATQAKKDAGFQAAAKILAQVQPPYKKEAQYIEARSLFFARNYKSAQKLFIRLVDKMHSARSLYYLGEILRNNGNDNAAKKCYEVVMEKTYNKPGGTFWYENAKASLEKCRTRGDLSLLSSINIENVEFPDELLVIGKEHISYEKLASREYLEDQAVEKMNKMLLKFGLPKKNIYPSRNLLTRSLLKDENLFSTLNAGIQDKKGAITANLILWVINEKGQPYASEVRLDGQPLETPKPNSPFVMKHLPLNRDIALKIEAIGYYPIQKTIVLAQPNDNEVIIPLSEKVNYLNAIKNYDPDNEFQNFRKNIDKDVLMSNSLPKIPPQSRLFSDFEKSVAYRDAVFQPNLDEFLVVNSFTKNILIYNAAGEIGPNKIFDVSIPDPPGKLKSPEGITVDSEGNIYVADWGRHRVYLFKSDGSFIRQIGGFDNWGASKTGSSSLIYPSRIAIEEDKAGIEFRGKKVYREKHILISDLFGIHKFTLSGIELDRYLNNEQNYGLGNLSGLMIKGYGMNSKLYVYNRLDDKVWVFPAEKKLR
;
A
#
# COMPACT_ATOMS: atom_id res chain seq x y z
N MET A 1 -67.20 -13.78 -38.14
CA MET A 1 -66.22 -14.85 -37.82
C MET A 1 -64.76 -14.42 -38.05
N VAL A 2 -64.44 -13.71 -39.13
CA VAL A 2 -63.07 -13.25 -39.46
C VAL A 2 -62.40 -12.37 -38.37
N ARG A 3 -63.16 -11.53 -37.64
CA ARG A 3 -62.62 -10.73 -36.51
C ARG A 3 -62.32 -11.54 -35.24
N LYS A 4 -63.03 -12.66 -35.00
CA LYS A 4 -62.72 -13.59 -33.90
C LYS A 4 -61.51 -14.46 -34.25
N ALA A 5 -61.37 -14.85 -35.53
CA ALA A 5 -60.18 -15.55 -36.02
C ALA A 5 -58.92 -14.68 -35.92
N ALA A 6 -58.99 -13.37 -36.23
CA ALA A 6 -57.85 -12.46 -36.08
C ALA A 6 -57.43 -12.24 -34.61
N TYR A 7 -58.38 -12.17 -33.67
CA TYR A 7 -58.07 -12.09 -32.23
C TYR A 7 -57.48 -13.39 -31.68
N ILE A 8 -57.96 -14.54 -32.14
CA ILE A 8 -57.40 -15.84 -31.78
C ILE A 8 -56.02 -16.04 -32.42
N PHE A 9 -55.78 -15.53 -33.63
CA PHE A 9 -54.46 -15.55 -34.27
C PHE A 9 -53.47 -14.61 -33.60
N ILE A 10 -53.88 -13.42 -33.13
CA ILE A 10 -53.02 -12.50 -32.37
C ILE A 10 -52.72 -13.06 -30.97
N ILE A 11 -53.70 -13.70 -30.31
CA ILE A 11 -53.49 -14.39 -29.03
C ILE A 11 -52.63 -15.64 -29.24
N LEU A 12 -52.76 -16.37 -30.35
CA LEU A 12 -51.90 -17.52 -30.70
C LEU A 12 -50.49 -17.12 -31.13
N PHE A 13 -50.31 -15.98 -31.82
CA PHE A 13 -49.00 -15.44 -32.20
C PHE A 13 -48.29 -14.80 -31.00
N LEU A 14 -49.03 -14.21 -30.07
CA LEU A 14 -48.52 -13.79 -28.76
C LEU A 14 -48.30 -14.98 -27.82
N SER A 15 -49.10 -16.05 -27.89
CA SER A 15 -48.93 -17.24 -27.05
C SER A 15 -47.88 -18.23 -27.58
N GLN A 16 -47.57 -18.21 -28.88
CA GLN A 16 -46.45 -18.98 -29.45
C GLN A 16 -45.08 -18.36 -29.13
N ASN A 17 -45.02 -17.05 -28.85
CA ASN A 17 -43.84 -16.42 -28.23
C ASN A 17 -43.79 -16.56 -26.70
N LEU A 18 -44.82 -17.14 -26.06
CA LEU A 18 -44.84 -17.47 -24.63
C LEU A 18 -44.42 -18.92 -24.33
N LEU A 19 -44.14 -19.74 -25.36
CA LEU A 19 -43.56 -21.07 -25.20
C LEU A 19 -42.03 -20.97 -24.98
N LYS A 20 -41.66 -20.83 -23.70
CA LYS A 20 -40.36 -21.17 -23.10
C LYS A 20 -39.11 -20.48 -23.71
N ALA A 21 -39.01 -19.16 -23.62
CA ALA A 21 -37.68 -18.55 -23.47
C ALA A 21 -37.23 -18.79 -22.02
N GLN A 22 -36.39 -19.80 -21.80
CA GLN A 22 -35.80 -20.06 -20.49
C GLN A 22 -34.87 -18.88 -20.16
N GLU A 23 -35.31 -17.91 -19.36
CA GLU A 23 -34.49 -16.74 -19.01
C GLU A 23 -33.12 -17.20 -18.49
N PHE A 24 -32.03 -16.66 -19.05
CA PHE A 24 -30.67 -17.00 -18.63
C PHE A 24 -30.48 -16.88 -17.11
N THR A 25 -31.09 -15.88 -16.49
CA THR A 25 -31.06 -15.61 -15.04
C THR A 25 -31.74 -16.69 -14.19
N LYS A 26 -32.55 -17.56 -14.80
CA LYS A 26 -33.21 -18.72 -14.16
C LYS A 26 -32.46 -20.03 -14.40
N THR A 27 -31.33 -20.00 -15.11
CA THR A 27 -30.46 -21.16 -15.30
C THR A 27 -29.44 -21.30 -14.16
N ALA A 28 -28.74 -22.45 -14.08
CA ALA A 28 -27.65 -22.67 -13.13
C ALA A 28 -26.49 -21.67 -13.27
N ALA A 29 -26.40 -20.92 -14.38
CA ALA A 29 -25.33 -19.96 -14.62
C ALA A 29 -25.25 -18.86 -13.55
N LEU A 30 -26.39 -18.38 -13.04
CA LEU A 30 -26.40 -17.35 -12.00
C LEU A 30 -25.87 -17.90 -10.67
N GLN A 31 -26.18 -19.16 -10.36
CA GLN A 31 -25.65 -19.85 -9.18
C GLN A 31 -24.13 -20.03 -9.29
N LEU A 32 -23.63 -20.48 -10.45
CA LEU A 32 -22.20 -20.58 -10.72
C LEU A 32 -21.50 -19.22 -10.62
N PHE A 33 -22.12 -18.16 -11.15
CA PHE A 33 -21.59 -16.80 -11.05
C PHE A 33 -21.49 -16.32 -9.59
N ASN A 34 -22.53 -16.58 -8.79
CA ASN A 34 -22.55 -16.24 -7.37
C ASN A 34 -21.58 -17.07 -6.52
N GLN A 35 -21.27 -18.30 -6.96
CA GLN A 35 -20.22 -19.15 -6.38
C GLN A 35 -18.82 -18.78 -6.91
N GLU A 36 -18.69 -17.70 -7.68
CA GLU A 36 -17.45 -17.21 -8.29
C GLU A 36 -16.76 -18.21 -9.25
N LYS A 37 -17.52 -19.17 -9.79
CA LYS A 37 -17.08 -20.16 -10.78
C LYS A 37 -17.08 -19.57 -12.20
N TYR A 38 -16.35 -18.47 -12.38
CA TYR A 38 -16.42 -17.63 -13.57
C TYR A 38 -16.06 -18.35 -14.88
N ALA A 39 -15.14 -19.31 -14.87
CA ALA A 39 -14.78 -20.08 -16.06
C ALA A 39 -15.95 -20.94 -16.57
N GLU A 40 -16.69 -21.57 -15.65
CA GLU A 40 -17.87 -22.38 -15.98
C GLU A 40 -19.01 -21.51 -16.51
N VAL A 41 -19.21 -20.32 -15.93
CA VAL A 41 -20.19 -19.34 -16.42
C VAL A 41 -19.89 -18.92 -17.85
N ILE A 42 -18.63 -18.67 -18.20
CA ILE A 42 -18.23 -18.28 -19.56
C ILE A 42 -18.61 -19.38 -20.56
N THR A 43 -18.23 -20.63 -20.28
CA THR A 43 -18.53 -21.77 -21.14
C THR A 43 -20.04 -21.97 -21.29
N PHE A 44 -20.78 -21.92 -20.18
CA PHE A 44 -22.23 -22.04 -20.17
C PHE A 44 -22.89 -20.91 -20.98
N ALA A 45 -22.50 -19.66 -20.72
CA ALA A 45 -23.06 -18.49 -21.38
C ALA A 45 -22.82 -18.50 -22.89
N GLN A 46 -21.63 -18.92 -23.35
CA GLN A 46 -21.35 -19.04 -24.78
C GLN A 46 -22.22 -20.10 -25.45
N LYS A 47 -22.38 -21.27 -24.80
CA LYS A 47 -23.26 -22.34 -25.31
C LYS A 47 -24.72 -21.89 -25.34
N TRP A 48 -25.20 -21.30 -24.26
CA TRP A 48 -26.59 -20.84 -24.15
C TRP A 48 -26.90 -19.75 -25.17
N ALA A 49 -25.99 -18.78 -25.37
CA ALA A 49 -26.13 -17.72 -26.36
C ALA A 49 -26.24 -18.26 -27.80
N GLY A 50 -25.52 -19.34 -28.12
CA GLY A 50 -25.64 -20.02 -29.42
C GLY A 50 -26.99 -20.72 -29.63
N GLN A 51 -27.64 -21.15 -28.55
CA GLN A 51 -28.95 -21.80 -28.57
C GLN A 51 -30.12 -20.80 -28.53
N HIS A 52 -29.88 -19.57 -28.05
CA HIS A 52 -30.90 -18.54 -27.86
C HIS A 52 -30.43 -17.20 -28.45
N PRO A 53 -30.28 -17.09 -29.78
CA PRO A 53 -29.67 -15.92 -30.43
C PRO A 53 -30.41 -14.61 -30.11
N ASP A 54 -31.75 -14.63 -30.06
CA ASP A 54 -32.61 -13.46 -29.79
C ASP A 54 -32.52 -12.92 -28.36
N ASN A 55 -31.91 -13.69 -27.44
CA ASN A 55 -31.68 -13.27 -26.06
C ASN A 55 -30.21 -13.44 -25.64
N SER A 56 -29.30 -13.54 -26.60
CA SER A 56 -27.89 -13.85 -26.35
C SER A 56 -27.15 -12.78 -25.51
N SER A 57 -27.63 -11.53 -25.53
CA SER A 57 -26.99 -10.39 -24.85
C SER A 57 -26.94 -10.51 -23.33
N ILE A 58 -27.95 -11.08 -22.67
CA ILE A 58 -27.90 -11.31 -21.22
C ILE A 58 -26.85 -12.38 -20.85
N ALA A 59 -26.71 -13.43 -21.66
CA ALA A 59 -25.66 -14.44 -21.44
C ALA A 59 -24.27 -13.85 -21.69
N TYR A 60 -24.10 -13.06 -22.75
CA TYR A 60 -22.84 -12.36 -23.00
C TYR A 60 -22.48 -11.38 -21.89
N TYR A 61 -23.46 -10.75 -21.24
CA TYR A 61 -23.23 -9.89 -20.09
C TYR A 61 -22.57 -10.66 -18.93
N PHE A 62 -23.12 -11.81 -18.56
CA PHE A 62 -22.54 -12.64 -17.50
C PHE A 62 -21.18 -13.25 -17.90
N ALA A 63 -20.97 -13.56 -19.18
CA ALA A 63 -19.65 -13.94 -19.69
C ALA A 63 -18.65 -12.78 -19.58
N ALA A 64 -19.05 -11.56 -19.92
CA ALA A 64 -18.21 -10.36 -19.83
C ALA A 64 -17.81 -10.04 -18.38
N GLU A 65 -18.77 -10.08 -17.45
CA GLU A 65 -18.51 -9.92 -16.02
C GLU A 65 -17.58 -11.02 -15.48
N SER A 66 -17.77 -12.26 -15.92
CA SER A 66 -16.91 -13.38 -15.53
C SER A 66 -15.46 -13.18 -15.99
N TYR A 67 -15.24 -12.74 -17.23
CA TYR A 67 -13.91 -12.35 -17.70
C TYR A 67 -13.32 -11.18 -16.90
N TYR A 68 -14.13 -10.17 -16.56
CA TYR A 68 -13.69 -9.04 -15.75
C TYR A 68 -13.21 -9.49 -14.36
N ASN A 69 -13.98 -10.35 -13.68
CA ASN A 69 -13.64 -10.87 -12.36
C ASN A 69 -12.44 -11.82 -12.39
N LEU A 70 -12.29 -12.64 -13.44
CA LEU A 70 -11.07 -13.42 -13.67
C LEU A 70 -9.85 -12.50 -13.83
N GLY A 71 -10.00 -11.38 -14.55
CA GLY A 71 -8.93 -10.38 -14.67
C GLY A 71 -8.50 -9.80 -13.32
N LEU A 72 -9.44 -9.53 -12.42
CA LEU A 72 -9.14 -9.03 -11.07
C LEU A 72 -8.46 -10.07 -10.16
N LYS A 73 -8.80 -11.35 -10.31
CA LYS A 73 -8.26 -12.45 -9.49
C LYS A 73 -6.89 -12.95 -9.95
N ASN A 74 -6.47 -12.62 -11.17
CA ASN A 74 -5.28 -13.21 -11.77
C ASN A 74 -4.00 -12.45 -11.38
N ASN A 75 -3.03 -13.16 -10.81
CA ASN A 75 -1.74 -12.61 -10.39
C ASN A 75 -0.74 -12.47 -11.57
N GLU A 76 -1.01 -13.09 -12.71
CA GLU A 76 -0.19 -12.97 -13.92
C GLU A 76 -0.69 -11.81 -14.79
N VAL A 77 0.11 -10.76 -14.90
CA VAL A 77 -0.24 -9.51 -15.60
C VAL A 77 -0.72 -9.75 -17.04
N GLY A 78 -0.07 -10.67 -17.77
CA GLY A 78 -0.45 -11.01 -19.15
C GLY A 78 -1.86 -11.63 -19.25
N LYS A 79 -2.17 -12.59 -18.36
CA LYS A 79 -3.48 -13.26 -18.31
C LYS A 79 -4.59 -12.30 -17.84
N ALA A 80 -4.30 -11.47 -16.83
CA ALA A 80 -5.22 -10.44 -16.37
C ALA A 80 -5.58 -9.46 -17.51
N ARG A 81 -4.57 -8.99 -18.24
CA ARG A 81 -4.73 -8.06 -19.38
C ARG A 81 -5.59 -8.67 -20.49
N GLU A 82 -5.39 -9.94 -20.81
CA GLU A 82 -6.19 -10.65 -21.81
C GLU A 82 -7.64 -10.84 -21.35
N ALA A 83 -7.87 -11.19 -20.09
CA ALA A 83 -9.22 -11.31 -19.54
C ALA A 83 -10.00 -9.99 -19.64
N PHE A 84 -9.39 -8.86 -19.25
CA PHE A 84 -10.02 -7.54 -19.43
C PHE A 84 -10.26 -7.17 -20.89
N ARG A 85 -9.41 -7.60 -21.83
CA ARG A 85 -9.60 -7.40 -23.27
C ARG A 85 -10.82 -8.17 -23.78
N LYS A 86 -11.00 -9.43 -23.35
CA LYS A 86 -12.18 -10.24 -23.70
C LYS A 86 -13.46 -9.66 -23.11
N ALA A 87 -13.44 -9.26 -21.85
CA ALA A 87 -14.56 -8.57 -21.19
C ALA A 87 -14.98 -7.30 -21.97
N TYR A 88 -14.00 -6.46 -22.33
CA TYR A 88 -14.24 -5.23 -23.10
C TYR A 88 -14.98 -5.50 -24.41
N ARG A 89 -14.53 -6.49 -25.20
CA ARG A 89 -15.14 -6.85 -26.48
C ARG A 89 -16.59 -7.29 -26.33
N LEU A 90 -16.89 -8.07 -25.29
CA LEU A 90 -18.25 -8.50 -25.01
C LEU A 90 -19.14 -7.34 -24.57
N PHE A 91 -18.70 -6.50 -23.62
CA PHE A 91 -19.46 -5.30 -23.24
C PHE A 91 -19.71 -4.38 -24.42
N GLN A 92 -18.70 -4.18 -25.29
CA GLN A 92 -18.86 -3.39 -26.50
C GLN A 92 -19.95 -3.97 -27.40
N LYS A 93 -19.93 -5.29 -27.67
CA LYS A 93 -20.94 -5.98 -28.46
C LYS A 93 -22.35 -5.79 -27.88
N ILE A 94 -22.51 -6.01 -26.57
CA ILE A 94 -23.80 -5.90 -25.87
C ILE A 94 -24.34 -4.47 -25.93
N THR A 95 -23.48 -3.46 -25.81
CA THR A 95 -23.91 -2.05 -25.79
C THR A 95 -24.36 -1.51 -27.15
N LEU A 96 -24.14 -2.27 -28.23
CA LEU A 96 -24.64 -1.96 -29.58
C LEU A 96 -26.01 -2.59 -29.86
N ASP A 97 -26.51 -3.45 -28.96
CA ASP A 97 -27.80 -4.11 -29.09
C ASP A 97 -28.91 -3.28 -28.44
N GLU A 98 -29.70 -2.58 -29.25
CA GLU A 98 -30.84 -1.77 -28.77
C GLU A 98 -31.94 -2.62 -28.12
N SER A 99 -32.09 -3.88 -28.53
CA SER A 99 -33.08 -4.78 -27.90
C SER A 99 -32.71 -5.07 -26.45
N PHE A 100 -31.41 -5.20 -26.16
CA PHE A 100 -30.91 -5.40 -24.80
C PHE A 100 -31.18 -4.20 -23.88
N LYS A 101 -31.10 -2.97 -24.42
CA LYS A 101 -31.44 -1.76 -23.67
C LYS A 101 -32.91 -1.74 -23.25
N LEU A 102 -33.80 -2.14 -24.14
CA LEU A 102 -35.24 -2.18 -23.88
C LEU A 102 -35.61 -3.31 -22.90
N GLN A 103 -35.05 -4.50 -23.09
CA GLN A 103 -35.35 -5.69 -22.27
C GLN A 103 -34.68 -5.65 -20.89
N TYR A 104 -33.45 -5.13 -20.82
CA TYR A 104 -32.59 -5.20 -19.64
C TYR A 104 -31.89 -3.86 -19.32
N PRO A 105 -32.64 -2.76 -19.12
CA PRO A 105 -32.08 -1.39 -19.04
C PRO A 105 -31.00 -1.23 -17.95
N LYS A 106 -31.18 -1.87 -16.78
CA LYS A 106 -30.18 -1.83 -15.69
C LYS A 106 -28.86 -2.51 -16.09
N PHE A 107 -28.92 -3.65 -16.78
CA PHE A 107 -27.73 -4.39 -17.23
C PHE A 107 -27.05 -3.68 -18.40
N TYR A 108 -27.81 -3.00 -19.25
CA TYR A 108 -27.29 -2.11 -20.29
C TYR A 108 -26.49 -0.94 -19.70
N GLU A 109 -27.06 -0.20 -18.73
CA GLU A 109 -26.35 0.88 -18.04
C GLU A 109 -25.03 0.40 -17.39
N LEU A 110 -25.09 -0.76 -16.74
CA LEU A 110 -23.92 -1.40 -16.13
C LEU A 110 -22.87 -1.82 -17.16
N SER A 111 -23.29 -2.31 -18.32
CA SER A 111 -22.40 -2.67 -19.43
C SER A 111 -21.62 -1.46 -19.95
N LEU A 112 -22.28 -0.31 -20.10
CA LEU A 112 -21.62 0.95 -20.50
C LEU A 112 -20.55 1.37 -19.50
N TYR A 113 -20.89 1.33 -18.21
CA TYR A 113 -19.95 1.62 -17.13
C TYR A 113 -18.77 0.63 -17.09
N LYS A 114 -19.05 -0.66 -17.28
CA LYS A 114 -18.04 -1.73 -17.22
C LYS A 114 -17.09 -1.74 -18.41
N LYS A 115 -17.57 -1.35 -19.59
CA LYS A 115 -16.73 -1.14 -20.78
C LYS A 115 -15.56 -0.20 -20.49
N GLY A 116 -15.83 0.96 -19.88
CA GLY A 116 -14.80 1.90 -19.45
C GLY A 116 -13.85 1.32 -18.39
N TRP A 117 -14.36 0.54 -17.44
CA TRP A 117 -13.55 -0.14 -16.43
C TRP A 117 -12.56 -1.15 -17.03
N CYS A 118 -12.94 -1.89 -18.07
CA CYS A 118 -12.02 -2.81 -18.72
C CYS A 118 -10.80 -2.09 -19.29
N LEU A 119 -10.97 -0.94 -19.92
CA LEU A 119 -9.85 -0.12 -20.40
C LEU A 119 -9.05 0.47 -19.25
N PHE A 120 -9.72 0.93 -18.20
CA PHE A 120 -9.06 1.43 -16.99
C PHE A 120 -8.15 0.35 -16.37
N ARG A 121 -8.66 -0.87 -16.12
CA ARG A 121 -7.88 -1.99 -15.56
C ARG A 121 -6.76 -2.46 -16.50
N ARG A 122 -6.98 -2.38 -17.82
CA ARG A 122 -5.91 -2.61 -18.79
C ARG A 122 -4.83 -1.55 -18.70
N ALA A 123 -5.18 -0.27 -18.54
CA ALA A 123 -4.21 0.81 -18.38
C ALA A 123 -3.29 0.56 -17.19
N GLU A 124 -3.83 0.03 -16.09
CA GLU A 124 -3.04 -0.37 -14.93
C GLU A 124 -2.03 -1.47 -15.26
N THR A 125 -2.41 -2.42 -16.11
CA THR A 125 -1.59 -3.60 -16.43
C THR A 125 -0.77 -3.47 -17.72
N ALA A 126 -0.69 -2.29 -18.36
CA ALA A 126 -0.27 -2.14 -19.77
C ALA A 126 1.15 -1.58 -20.04
N GLU A 127 1.60 -1.78 -21.28
CA GLU A 127 2.79 -1.15 -21.90
C GLU A 127 2.53 0.29 -22.37
N ASN A 128 1.29 0.63 -22.77
CA ASN A 128 0.88 2.00 -23.11
C ASN A 128 -0.32 2.49 -22.25
N PRO A 129 -0.09 2.67 -20.94
CA PRO A 129 -1.11 3.08 -19.97
C PRO A 129 -1.81 4.43 -20.26
N VAL A 130 -1.11 5.46 -20.78
CA VAL A 130 -1.71 6.80 -21.01
C VAL A 130 -2.82 6.72 -22.07
N THR A 131 -2.57 6.03 -23.18
CA THR A 131 -3.55 5.84 -24.25
C THR A 131 -4.81 5.13 -23.74
N LEU A 132 -4.64 4.10 -22.91
CA LEU A 132 -5.76 3.34 -22.35
C LEU A 132 -6.57 4.16 -21.33
N PHE A 133 -5.93 5.00 -20.51
CA PHE A 133 -6.66 5.94 -19.65
C PHE A 133 -7.48 6.93 -20.48
N ASN A 134 -6.91 7.52 -21.54
CA ASN A 134 -7.64 8.42 -22.43
C ASN A 134 -8.84 7.74 -23.10
N ALA A 135 -8.68 6.50 -23.57
CA ALA A 135 -9.77 5.72 -24.14
C ALA A 135 -10.86 5.42 -23.09
N SER A 136 -10.49 5.06 -21.86
CA SER A 136 -11.45 4.84 -20.77
C SER A 136 -12.25 6.10 -20.43
N VAL A 137 -11.65 7.29 -20.51
CA VAL A 137 -12.34 8.57 -20.31
C VAL A 137 -13.45 8.76 -21.35
N GLN A 138 -13.23 8.37 -22.61
CA GLN A 138 -14.26 8.50 -23.65
C GLN A 138 -15.43 7.55 -23.38
N ASP A 139 -15.15 6.30 -23.01
CA ASP A 139 -16.19 5.34 -22.64
C ASP A 139 -17.00 5.79 -21.43
N PHE A 140 -16.34 6.31 -20.39
CA PHE A 140 -17.05 6.82 -19.23
C PHE A 140 -17.84 8.09 -19.55
N LYS A 141 -17.37 8.98 -20.43
CA LYS A 141 -18.18 10.13 -20.89
C LYS A 141 -19.45 9.68 -21.60
N TYR A 142 -19.33 8.70 -22.49
CA TYR A 142 -20.49 8.12 -23.17
C TYR A 142 -21.44 7.43 -22.18
N ALA A 143 -20.91 6.71 -21.18
CA ALA A 143 -21.73 6.15 -20.11
C ALA A 143 -22.45 7.24 -19.32
N LYS A 144 -21.78 8.37 -18.98
CA LYS A 144 -22.37 9.43 -18.15
C LYS A 144 -23.65 10.04 -18.75
N THR A 145 -23.77 10.10 -20.08
CA THR A 145 -24.96 10.65 -20.76
C THR A 145 -26.07 9.61 -20.95
N ASN A 146 -25.81 8.33 -20.70
CA ASN A 146 -26.69 7.20 -21.02
C ASN A 146 -27.01 6.31 -19.81
N VAL A 147 -26.77 6.79 -18.59
CA VAL A 147 -27.05 6.06 -17.34
C VAL A 147 -27.84 6.91 -16.36
N SER A 148 -28.54 6.25 -15.44
CA SER A 148 -29.24 6.87 -14.32
C SER A 148 -28.34 7.83 -13.52
N ASP A 149 -28.93 8.87 -12.93
CA ASP A 149 -28.17 9.89 -12.17
C ASP A 149 -27.32 9.31 -11.06
N SER A 150 -27.85 8.30 -10.35
CA SER A 150 -27.14 7.58 -9.28
C SER A 150 -25.86 6.90 -9.77
N LEU A 151 -25.91 6.23 -10.94
CA LEU A 151 -24.72 5.66 -11.56
C LEU A 151 -23.84 6.76 -12.16
N GLY A 152 -24.45 7.81 -12.71
CA GLY A 152 -23.77 8.93 -13.34
C GLY A 152 -22.77 9.63 -12.42
N VAL A 153 -23.07 9.79 -11.12
CA VAL A 153 -22.10 10.36 -10.16
C VAL A 153 -20.87 9.46 -9.99
N ILE A 154 -21.05 8.14 -9.95
CA ILE A 154 -19.94 7.18 -9.89
C ILE A 154 -19.12 7.23 -11.18
N VAL A 155 -19.78 7.37 -12.35
CA VAL A 155 -19.10 7.56 -13.62
C VAL A 155 -18.25 8.85 -13.63
N VAL A 156 -18.74 9.96 -13.08
CA VAL A 156 -17.94 11.21 -12.93
C VAL A 156 -16.68 10.97 -12.09
N TYR A 157 -16.79 10.20 -11.01
CA TYR A 157 -15.62 9.81 -10.22
C TYR A 157 -14.61 9.06 -11.08
N MET A 158 -15.05 8.09 -11.88
CA MET A 158 -14.16 7.28 -12.72
C MET A 158 -13.53 8.05 -13.89
N ILE A 159 -14.26 8.98 -14.51
CA ILE A 159 -13.69 9.95 -15.47
C ILE A 159 -12.54 10.72 -14.81
N SER A 160 -12.77 11.17 -13.58
CA SER A 160 -11.80 11.96 -12.82
C SER A 160 -10.59 11.13 -12.40
N GLU A 161 -10.79 9.87 -11.98
CA GLU A 161 -9.71 8.92 -11.69
C GLU A 161 -8.86 8.65 -12.92
N ALA A 162 -9.46 8.40 -14.09
CA ALA A 162 -8.73 8.09 -15.31
C ALA A 162 -7.85 9.26 -15.75
N LYS A 163 -8.40 10.49 -15.71
CA LYS A 163 -7.64 11.72 -15.99
C LYS A 163 -6.52 11.94 -14.98
N PHE A 164 -6.80 11.79 -13.68
CA PHE A 164 -5.80 11.94 -12.63
C PHE A 164 -4.65 10.95 -12.80
N ASN A 165 -4.96 9.67 -13.01
CA ASN A 165 -3.95 8.62 -13.17
C ASN A 165 -3.13 8.81 -14.46
N GLY A 166 -3.77 9.18 -15.57
CA GLY A 166 -3.09 9.54 -16.81
C GLY A 166 -2.15 10.72 -16.64
N ALA A 167 -2.59 11.78 -15.97
CA ALA A 167 -1.79 12.98 -15.71
C ALA A 167 -0.58 12.71 -14.80
N VAL A 168 -0.77 11.93 -13.72
CA VAL A 168 0.32 11.52 -12.83
C VAL A 168 1.36 10.69 -13.58
N LEU A 169 0.92 9.80 -14.47
CA LEU A 169 1.85 9.01 -15.27
C LEU A 169 2.60 9.87 -16.29
N LYS A 170 1.91 10.76 -17.00
CA LYS A 170 2.54 11.75 -17.89
C LYS A 170 3.57 12.58 -17.12
N LEU A 171 3.31 12.95 -15.85
CA LEU A 171 4.25 13.67 -15.01
C LEU A 171 5.52 12.86 -14.68
N TYR A 172 5.40 11.54 -14.47
CA TYR A 172 6.58 10.67 -14.28
C TYR A 172 7.36 10.45 -15.58
N GLN A 173 6.67 10.37 -16.72
CA GLN A 173 7.28 10.29 -18.04
C GLN A 173 7.94 11.60 -18.48
N SER A 174 7.44 12.73 -17.99
CA SER A 174 7.99 14.05 -18.25
C SER A 174 9.17 14.32 -17.33
N TYR A 175 10.34 14.66 -17.87
CA TYR A 175 11.53 15.08 -17.12
C TYR A 175 12.33 16.09 -17.95
N GLN A 176 13.44 16.64 -17.42
CA GLN A 176 14.26 17.65 -18.11
C GLN A 176 14.41 17.31 -19.61
N GLY A 177 14.02 18.25 -20.48
CA GLY A 177 13.90 18.06 -21.94
C GLY A 177 12.46 17.81 -22.45
N SER A 178 11.45 17.82 -21.59
CA SER A 178 10.02 17.84 -22.01
C SER A 178 9.58 19.26 -22.30
N ASP A 179 8.77 19.47 -23.34
CA ASP A 179 8.24 20.78 -23.71
C ASP A 179 7.10 21.26 -22.79
N ALA A 180 6.79 22.56 -22.84
CA ALA A 180 5.70 23.16 -22.06
C ALA A 180 4.32 22.64 -22.46
N ARG A 181 4.12 22.16 -23.70
CA ARG A 181 2.84 21.60 -24.17
C ARG A 181 2.44 20.39 -23.32
N LYS A 182 3.37 19.45 -23.06
CA LYS A 182 3.13 18.28 -22.20
C LYS A 182 2.75 18.67 -20.77
N TYR A 183 3.42 19.69 -20.21
CA TYR A 183 3.07 20.18 -18.87
C TYR A 183 1.69 20.85 -18.83
N ASN A 184 1.32 21.59 -19.88
CA ASN A 184 0.00 22.20 -20.02
C ASN A 184 -1.12 21.15 -20.16
N GLU A 185 -0.86 20.03 -20.84
CA GLU A 185 -1.78 18.89 -20.87
C GLU A 185 -1.98 18.27 -19.48
N ILE A 186 -0.88 18.01 -18.74
CA ILE A 186 -0.94 17.47 -17.37
C ILE A 186 -1.75 18.41 -16.46
N LEU A 187 -1.49 19.72 -16.54
CA LEU A 187 -2.22 20.75 -15.80
C LEU A 187 -3.72 20.71 -16.12
N THR A 188 -4.07 20.62 -17.40
CA THR A 188 -5.46 20.54 -17.87
C THR A 188 -6.17 19.30 -17.34
N ASP A 189 -5.52 18.14 -17.44
CA ASP A 189 -6.07 16.86 -16.97
C ASP A 189 -6.28 16.86 -15.45
N LEU A 190 -5.31 17.38 -14.66
CA LEU A 190 -5.43 17.50 -13.21
C LEU A 190 -6.55 18.47 -12.78
N LYS A 191 -6.68 19.62 -13.45
CA LYS A 191 -7.76 20.58 -13.18
C LYS A 191 -9.13 19.99 -13.52
N ALA A 192 -9.24 19.30 -14.66
CA ALA A 192 -10.47 18.62 -15.04
C ALA A 192 -10.85 17.49 -14.08
N ALA A 193 -9.87 16.69 -13.63
CA ALA A 193 -10.09 15.68 -12.59
C ALA A 193 -10.56 16.32 -11.28
N SER A 194 -9.90 17.41 -10.83
CA SER A 194 -10.29 18.14 -9.62
C SER A 194 -11.73 18.65 -9.68
N LYS A 195 -12.16 19.17 -10.85
CA LYS A 195 -13.55 19.60 -11.07
C LYS A 195 -14.53 18.44 -10.88
N GLY A 196 -14.28 17.28 -11.47
CA GLY A 196 -15.15 16.12 -11.33
C GLY A 196 -15.16 15.55 -9.91
N PHE A 197 -14.01 15.47 -9.23
CA PHE A 197 -13.98 15.07 -7.82
C PHE A 197 -14.75 16.05 -6.91
N LYS A 198 -14.72 17.37 -7.18
CA LYS A 198 -15.54 18.34 -6.44
C LYS A 198 -17.03 18.13 -6.67
N GLN A 199 -17.45 17.78 -7.89
CA GLN A 199 -18.83 17.43 -8.19
C GLN A 199 -19.28 16.21 -7.37
N VAL A 200 -18.48 15.14 -7.36
CA VAL A 200 -18.78 13.94 -6.57
C VAL A 200 -18.82 14.27 -5.07
N LYS A 201 -17.80 14.98 -4.56
CA LYS A 201 -17.72 15.39 -3.15
C LYS A 201 -18.97 16.12 -2.66
N ASN A 202 -19.58 16.94 -3.52
CA ASN A 202 -20.74 17.77 -3.19
C ASN A 202 -22.09 17.11 -3.54
N ALA A 203 -22.10 15.91 -4.13
CA ALA A 203 -23.34 15.24 -4.52
C ALA A 203 -24.14 14.74 -3.30
N SER A 204 -25.47 14.82 -3.37
CA SER A 204 -26.39 14.22 -2.40
C SER A 204 -26.57 12.72 -2.66
N GLY A 205 -26.99 11.95 -1.65
CA GLY A 205 -27.38 10.54 -1.82
C GLY A 205 -26.28 9.54 -2.16
N ILE A 206 -25.00 9.95 -2.20
CA ILE A 206 -23.89 9.02 -2.48
C ILE A 206 -23.23 8.46 -1.20
N PRO A 207 -22.61 7.27 -1.28
CA PRO A 207 -21.94 6.64 -0.13
C PRO A 207 -20.85 7.52 0.48
N VAL A 208 -20.74 7.48 1.81
CA VAL A 208 -19.72 8.26 2.56
C VAL A 208 -18.31 7.92 2.09
N ASP A 209 -18.01 6.64 1.87
CA ASP A 209 -16.71 6.19 1.36
C ASP A 209 -16.35 6.87 0.03
N LEU A 210 -17.30 6.98 -0.91
CA LEU A 210 -17.10 7.65 -2.20
C LEU A 210 -16.88 9.17 -2.02
N LYS A 211 -17.62 9.82 -1.11
CA LYS A 211 -17.42 11.23 -0.75
C LYS A 211 -16.03 11.49 -0.18
N VAL A 212 -15.61 10.66 0.77
CA VAL A 212 -14.28 10.74 1.38
C VAL A 212 -13.21 10.56 0.32
N ALA A 213 -13.37 9.55 -0.54
CA ALA A 213 -12.42 9.30 -1.61
C ALA A 213 -12.28 10.51 -2.55
N ALA A 214 -13.40 11.09 -2.98
CA ALA A 214 -13.45 12.29 -3.80
C ALA A 214 -12.80 13.50 -3.08
N PHE A 215 -13.05 13.68 -1.78
CA PHE A 215 -12.42 14.74 -0.99
C PHE A 215 -10.90 14.57 -0.97
N ILE A 216 -10.39 13.37 -0.67
CA ILE A 216 -8.96 13.10 -0.67
C ILE A 216 -8.39 13.33 -2.08
N ARG A 217 -9.13 12.97 -3.14
CA ARG A 217 -8.68 13.18 -4.53
C ARG A 217 -8.62 14.65 -4.94
N VAL A 218 -9.50 15.50 -4.44
CA VAL A 218 -9.36 16.97 -4.61
C VAL A 218 -8.02 17.44 -4.01
N ASN A 219 -7.67 16.97 -2.82
CA ASN A 219 -6.39 17.30 -2.21
C ASN A 219 -5.21 16.68 -2.98
N ASP A 220 -5.34 15.45 -3.47
CA ASP A 220 -4.32 14.82 -4.30
C ASP A 220 -4.09 15.57 -5.63
N THR A 221 -5.13 16.13 -6.26
CA THR A 221 -4.94 16.96 -7.46
C THR A 221 -4.09 18.19 -7.16
N ASN A 222 -4.34 18.90 -6.06
CA ASN A 222 -3.50 20.01 -5.61
C ASN A 222 -2.08 19.53 -5.27
N PHE A 223 -1.94 18.39 -4.59
CA PHE A 223 -0.64 17.82 -4.29
C PHE A 223 0.15 17.53 -5.56
N GLN A 224 -0.46 16.92 -6.59
CA GLN A 224 0.22 16.63 -7.86
C GLN A 224 0.56 17.90 -8.64
N LEU A 225 -0.27 18.94 -8.57
CA LEU A 225 0.08 20.27 -9.10
C LEU A 225 1.29 20.85 -8.35
N GLY A 226 1.33 20.73 -7.03
CA GLY A 226 2.51 21.07 -6.24
C GLY A 226 3.76 20.30 -6.69
N LYS A 227 3.65 18.98 -6.92
CA LYS A 227 4.74 18.13 -7.43
C LYS A 227 5.21 18.52 -8.83
N LEU A 228 4.28 18.93 -9.71
CA LEU A 228 4.58 19.43 -11.05
C LEU A 228 5.50 20.63 -10.95
N TYR A 229 5.17 21.61 -10.10
CA TYR A 229 5.99 22.81 -9.92
C TYR A 229 7.24 22.61 -9.07
N GLN A 230 7.27 21.63 -8.16
CA GLN A 230 8.40 21.38 -7.27
C GLN A 230 9.68 20.99 -8.02
N ASN A 231 9.58 20.45 -9.23
CA ASN A 231 10.74 19.99 -10.02
C ASN A 231 10.78 20.59 -11.44
N LEU A 232 10.19 21.77 -11.63
CA LEU A 232 10.28 22.51 -12.90
C LEU A 232 11.58 23.31 -12.97
N ASP A 233 12.08 23.53 -14.19
CA ASP A 233 13.11 24.54 -14.47
C ASP A 233 12.46 25.89 -14.84
N GLU A 234 13.26 26.95 -14.83
CA GLU A 234 12.78 28.32 -15.05
C GLU A 234 12.27 28.57 -16.47
N ALA A 235 12.92 27.96 -17.47
CA ALA A 235 12.52 28.09 -18.86
C ALA A 235 11.09 27.55 -19.06
N LEU A 236 10.85 26.30 -18.63
CA LEU A 236 9.53 25.69 -18.71
C LEU A 236 8.49 26.40 -17.84
N PHE A 237 8.89 26.91 -16.67
CA PHE A 237 7.97 27.64 -15.79
C PHE A 237 7.36 28.86 -16.49
N SER A 238 8.13 29.58 -17.30
CA SER A 238 7.66 30.76 -18.03
C SER A 238 6.56 30.43 -19.04
N GLU A 239 6.68 29.30 -19.74
CA GLU A 239 5.80 28.88 -20.84
C GLU A 239 4.51 28.15 -20.40
N ILE A 240 4.42 27.68 -19.15
CA ILE A 240 3.23 26.95 -18.66
C ILE A 240 2.04 27.89 -18.48
N ALA A 241 0.87 27.58 -19.02
CA ALA A 241 -0.32 28.42 -18.94
C ALA A 241 -1.15 28.10 -17.68
N ASP A 242 -0.74 28.64 -16.52
CA ASP A 242 -1.48 28.48 -15.26
C ASP A 242 -1.84 29.83 -14.61
N PRO A 243 -3.14 30.16 -14.48
CA PRO A 243 -3.58 31.41 -13.84
C PRO A 243 -3.22 31.50 -12.36
N ASN A 244 -2.85 30.39 -11.71
CA ASN A 244 -2.41 30.40 -10.32
C ASN A 244 -0.88 30.51 -10.14
N LYS A 245 -0.11 30.79 -11.21
CA LYS A 245 1.33 31.01 -11.07
C LYS A 245 1.62 32.09 -10.04
N ARG A 246 2.73 31.91 -9.35
CA ARG A 246 3.33 32.89 -8.42
C ARG A 246 4.68 33.32 -9.00
N LEU A 247 5.40 34.14 -8.25
CA LEU A 247 6.69 34.71 -8.69
C LEU A 247 7.74 33.67 -9.11
N SER A 248 7.63 32.41 -8.67
CA SER A 248 8.53 31.33 -9.06
C SER A 248 7.83 29.96 -9.03
N PHE A 249 8.45 28.94 -9.64
CA PHE A 249 7.96 27.57 -9.57
C PHE A 249 7.88 27.08 -8.11
N SER A 250 8.86 27.41 -7.24
CA SER A 250 8.83 27.03 -5.82
C SER A 250 7.66 27.68 -5.06
N LYS A 251 7.38 28.97 -5.31
CA LYS A 251 6.23 29.66 -4.70
C LYS A 251 4.90 29.13 -5.24
N THR A 252 4.86 28.72 -6.51
CA THR A 252 3.67 28.10 -7.12
C THR A 252 3.43 26.70 -6.55
N ALA A 253 4.48 25.91 -6.36
CA ALA A 253 4.41 24.61 -5.70
C ALA A 253 3.88 24.73 -4.27
N GLU A 254 4.42 25.66 -3.48
CA GLU A 254 3.98 25.92 -2.11
C GLU A 254 2.52 26.39 -2.05
N TYR A 255 2.08 27.22 -3.00
CA TYR A 255 0.68 27.61 -3.12
C TYR A 255 -0.22 26.36 -3.25
N TYR A 256 0.09 25.45 -4.16
CA TYR A 256 -0.71 24.24 -4.34
C TYR A 256 -0.65 23.29 -3.14
N PHE A 257 0.52 23.08 -2.53
CA PHE A 257 0.62 22.27 -1.30
C PHE A 257 -0.16 22.88 -0.13
N SER A 258 -0.22 24.21 -0.01
CA SER A 258 -1.01 24.90 1.01
C SER A 258 -2.54 24.70 0.84
N LYS A 259 -2.99 24.33 -0.36
CA LYS A 259 -4.40 23.99 -0.64
C LYS A 259 -4.73 22.53 -0.31
N CYS A 260 -3.75 21.73 0.08
CA CYS A 260 -3.98 20.40 0.63
C CYS A 260 -4.27 20.52 2.13
N ASN A 261 -5.43 20.02 2.56
CA ASN A 261 -5.80 19.87 3.96
C ASN A 261 -6.59 18.57 4.13
N TYR A 262 -5.87 17.47 4.33
CA TYR A 262 -6.46 16.14 4.47
C TYR A 262 -7.21 15.99 5.80
N LEU A 263 -6.73 16.62 6.86
CA LEU A 263 -7.34 16.51 8.20
C LEU A 263 -8.71 17.23 8.28
N SER A 264 -8.98 18.19 7.40
CA SER A 264 -10.30 18.84 7.32
C SER A 264 -11.45 17.87 7.07
N ILE A 265 -11.17 16.71 6.47
CA ILE A 265 -12.15 15.65 6.21
C ILE A 265 -12.81 15.18 7.51
N PHE A 266 -12.09 15.16 8.63
CA PHE A 266 -12.65 14.73 9.91
C PHE A 266 -13.87 15.53 10.35
N LYS A 267 -14.05 16.77 9.88
CA LYS A 267 -15.23 17.59 10.19
C LYS A 267 -16.53 17.02 9.60
N HIS A 268 -16.42 16.14 8.61
CA HIS A 268 -17.53 15.54 7.88
C HIS A 268 -17.77 14.07 8.24
N LEU A 269 -17.08 13.55 9.27
CA LEU A 269 -17.10 12.14 9.64
C LEU A 269 -17.59 11.95 11.07
N ASP A 270 -18.38 10.88 11.28
CA ASP A 270 -18.71 10.39 12.61
C ASP A 270 -17.50 9.71 13.29
N MET A 271 -17.65 9.29 14.54
CA MET A 271 -16.54 8.68 15.31
C MET A 271 -16.02 7.36 14.71
N LYS A 272 -16.90 6.52 14.19
CA LYS A 272 -16.53 5.22 13.59
C LYS A 272 -15.77 5.44 12.28
N GLN A 273 -16.24 6.37 11.45
CA GLN A 273 -15.61 6.79 10.21
C GLN A 273 -14.26 7.48 10.47
N LYS A 274 -14.18 8.34 11.49
CA LYS A 274 -12.91 8.95 11.92
C LYS A 274 -11.89 7.87 12.25
N GLN A 275 -12.26 6.85 13.02
CA GLN A 275 -11.37 5.75 13.38
C GLN A 275 -10.91 4.97 12.13
N LYS A 276 -11.83 4.67 11.20
CA LYS A 276 -11.53 4.00 9.92
C LYS A 276 -10.50 4.77 9.07
N TYR A 277 -10.66 6.08 8.94
CA TYR A 277 -9.82 6.89 8.03
C TYR A 277 -8.61 7.57 8.69
N LYS A 278 -8.49 7.50 10.03
CA LYS A 278 -7.46 8.23 10.79
C LYS A 278 -6.06 8.00 10.24
N GLY A 279 -5.64 6.75 10.09
CA GLY A 279 -4.30 6.41 9.64
C GLY A 279 -3.96 7.00 8.28
N ALA A 280 -4.87 6.84 7.32
CA ALA A 280 -4.71 7.35 5.95
C ALA A 280 -4.60 8.88 5.90
N LEU A 281 -5.47 9.60 6.61
CA LEU A 281 -5.49 11.07 6.58
C LEU A 281 -4.25 11.69 7.23
N TYR A 282 -3.81 11.16 8.38
CA TYR A 282 -2.56 11.60 9.02
C TYR A 282 -1.34 11.30 8.14
N TYR A 283 -1.31 10.14 7.46
CA TYR A 283 -0.22 9.80 6.55
C TYR A 283 -0.15 10.77 5.37
N LEU A 284 -1.28 11.06 4.73
CA LEU A 284 -1.33 11.98 3.59
C LEU A 284 -0.94 13.41 3.97
N GLU A 285 -1.37 13.90 5.14
CA GLU A 285 -0.96 15.22 5.64
C GLU A 285 0.54 15.26 5.98
N ALA A 286 1.08 14.17 6.53
CA ALA A 286 2.52 14.06 6.75
C ALA A 286 3.26 14.18 5.41
N LEU A 287 2.83 13.47 4.37
CA LEU A 287 3.44 13.59 3.05
C LEU A 287 3.34 15.01 2.47
N ASN A 288 2.23 15.70 2.69
CA ASN A 288 2.10 17.11 2.31
C ASN A 288 3.18 17.97 3.00
N SER A 289 3.29 17.85 4.33
CA SER A 289 4.30 18.55 5.13
C SER A 289 5.74 18.26 4.68
N LEU A 290 6.06 16.99 4.38
CA LEU A 290 7.38 16.61 3.86
C LEU A 290 7.70 17.28 2.52
N ASN A 291 6.72 17.41 1.63
CA ASN A 291 6.92 18.06 0.34
C ASN A 291 7.02 19.58 0.46
N ARG A 292 6.27 20.21 1.38
CA ARG A 292 6.44 21.63 1.70
C ARG A 292 7.82 21.91 2.28
N PHE A 293 8.32 21.05 3.16
CA PHE A 293 9.70 21.12 3.65
C PHE A 293 10.69 21.04 2.49
N ALA A 294 10.54 20.06 1.60
CA ALA A 294 11.42 19.93 0.45
C ALA A 294 11.42 21.15 -0.49
N THR A 295 10.26 21.77 -0.69
CA THR A 295 10.12 22.95 -1.56
C THR A 295 10.66 24.23 -0.93
N THR A 296 10.46 24.41 0.37
CA THR A 296 10.71 25.71 1.04
C THR A 296 11.92 25.71 1.96
N ALA A 297 12.45 24.54 2.30
CA ALA A 297 13.41 24.32 3.38
C ALA A 297 12.96 24.86 4.76
N ASN A 298 11.68 25.19 4.94
CA ASN A 298 11.17 25.75 6.19
C ASN A 298 11.05 24.65 7.26
N VAL A 299 11.85 24.78 8.32
CA VAL A 299 11.96 23.81 9.42
C VAL A 299 10.60 23.53 10.08
N LYS A 300 9.66 24.48 10.09
CA LYS A 300 8.29 24.28 10.60
C LYS A 300 7.63 23.03 10.01
N TYR A 301 7.75 22.81 8.71
CA TYR A 301 7.13 21.66 8.05
C TYR A 301 7.83 20.34 8.38
N SER A 302 9.11 20.37 8.72
CA SER A 302 9.83 19.18 9.22
C SER A 302 9.32 18.77 10.60
N VAL A 303 9.02 19.74 11.47
CA VAL A 303 8.45 19.52 12.81
C VAL A 303 7.03 19.00 12.69
N GLU A 304 6.22 19.61 11.82
CA GLU A 304 4.86 19.18 11.52
C GLU A 304 4.81 17.74 11.01
N PHE A 305 5.68 17.39 10.04
CA PHE A 305 5.81 16.03 9.55
C PHE A 305 6.12 15.02 10.67
N LYS A 306 7.07 15.33 11.56
CA LYS A 306 7.43 14.46 12.69
C LYS A 306 6.25 14.23 13.63
N LYS A 307 5.48 15.30 13.93
CA LYS A 307 4.26 15.24 14.76
C LYS A 307 3.15 14.40 14.10
N LEU A 308 2.93 14.56 12.81
CA LEU A 308 1.90 13.78 12.09
C LEU A 308 2.26 12.30 12.04
N ILE A 309 3.54 11.97 11.85
CA ILE A 309 4.02 10.59 11.88
C ILE A 309 3.95 9.97 13.28
N SER A 310 4.19 10.72 14.37
CA SER A 310 4.07 10.15 15.72
C SER A 310 2.66 9.65 16.02
N ASN A 311 1.64 10.30 15.45
CA ASN A 311 0.24 9.86 15.55
C ASN A 311 -0.04 8.53 14.81
N LEU A 312 0.91 8.03 14.04
CA LEU A 312 0.85 6.77 13.29
C LEU A 312 1.79 5.70 13.85
N ARG A 313 2.53 5.96 14.94
CA ARG A 313 3.62 5.08 15.42
C ARG A 313 3.19 3.63 15.69
N ASN A 314 1.95 3.42 16.08
CA ASN A 314 1.38 2.10 16.38
C ASN A 314 0.57 1.52 15.22
N SER A 315 0.54 2.16 14.05
CA SER A 315 -0.19 1.65 12.89
C SER A 315 0.62 0.54 12.20
N PRO A 316 0.13 -0.73 12.18
CA PRO A 316 0.81 -1.80 11.47
C PRO A 316 0.85 -1.55 9.96
N VAL A 317 -0.16 -0.85 9.42
CA VAL A 317 -0.36 -0.56 8.00
C VAL A 317 0.71 0.35 7.41
N PHE A 318 1.17 1.34 8.17
CA PHE A 318 2.09 2.38 7.70
C PHE A 318 3.50 2.24 8.27
N LYS A 319 3.79 1.20 9.06
CA LYS A 319 5.05 1.02 9.79
C LYS A 319 6.29 1.17 8.89
N ASN A 320 6.28 0.52 7.72
CA ASN A 320 7.41 0.53 6.80
C ASN A 320 7.52 1.87 6.04
N GLU A 321 6.39 2.42 5.60
CA GLU A 321 6.36 3.70 4.91
C GLU A 321 6.81 4.82 5.82
N ILE A 322 6.40 4.84 7.09
CA ILE A 322 6.84 5.82 8.09
C ILE A 322 8.36 5.83 8.20
N LEU A 323 8.98 4.66 8.34
CA LEU A 323 10.44 4.55 8.41
C LEU A 323 11.07 5.07 7.11
N PHE A 324 10.57 4.65 5.95
CA PHE A 324 11.05 5.14 4.66
C PHE A 324 10.96 6.67 4.56
N ARG A 325 9.84 7.28 4.96
CA ARG A 325 9.64 8.75 4.92
C ARG A 325 10.53 9.49 5.90
N ARG A 326 10.86 8.90 7.04
CA ARG A 326 11.88 9.45 7.95
C ARG A 326 13.25 9.48 7.29
N GLY A 327 13.60 8.43 6.56
CA GLY A 327 14.79 8.42 5.71
C GLY A 327 14.78 9.58 4.70
N ASN A 328 13.65 9.77 4.00
CA ASN A 328 13.51 10.88 3.05
C ASN A 328 13.68 12.25 3.71
N LEU A 329 13.11 12.46 4.90
CA LEU A 329 13.27 13.72 5.63
C LEU A 329 14.75 13.99 5.93
N VAL A 330 15.48 12.97 6.39
CA VAL A 330 16.91 13.08 6.68
C VAL A 330 17.69 13.39 5.40
N GLN A 331 17.42 12.69 4.30
CA GLN A 331 18.09 12.95 3.02
C GLN A 331 17.84 14.39 2.51
N LEU A 332 16.63 14.91 2.71
CA LEU A 332 16.25 16.27 2.31
C LEU A 332 16.82 17.36 3.22
N SER A 333 17.40 17.01 4.38
CA SER A 333 17.82 17.99 5.40
C SER A 333 19.12 18.76 5.08
N ARG A 334 19.65 18.65 3.85
CA ARG A 334 20.81 19.38 3.27
C ARG A 334 22.15 19.32 4.02
N ASN A 335 22.20 18.85 5.27
CA ASN A 335 23.46 18.68 5.99
C ASN A 335 24.05 17.28 5.75
N ILE A 336 24.81 17.16 4.66
CA ILE A 336 25.38 15.90 4.16
C ILE A 336 26.49 15.35 5.07
N HIS A 337 27.16 16.22 5.80
CA HIS A 337 28.21 15.88 6.76
C HIS A 337 27.66 15.67 8.19
N GLY A 338 26.36 15.88 8.39
CA GLY A 338 25.71 15.69 9.68
C GLY A 338 25.54 14.21 10.04
N LYS A 339 25.67 13.92 11.34
CA LYS A 339 25.52 12.55 11.92
C LYS A 339 24.28 11.81 11.39
N ALA A 340 23.15 12.48 11.27
CA ALA A 340 21.91 11.87 10.78
C ALA A 340 22.02 11.38 9.32
N PHE A 341 22.68 12.12 8.43
CA PHE A 341 22.91 11.71 7.05
C PHE A 341 23.92 10.56 6.98
N THR A 342 24.95 10.59 7.83
CA THR A 342 25.87 9.47 8.03
C THR A 342 25.11 8.19 8.47
N GLU A 343 24.19 8.28 9.41
CA GLU A 343 23.40 7.12 9.85
C GLU A 343 22.50 6.57 8.73
N LEU A 344 22.09 7.40 7.77
CA LEU A 344 21.23 7.01 6.65
C LEU A 344 21.90 6.03 5.67
N GLY A 345 23.23 6.01 5.60
CA GLY A 345 23.99 5.10 4.73
C GLY A 345 24.36 3.75 5.35
N LEU A 346 24.09 3.55 6.65
CA LEU A 346 24.51 2.34 7.38
C LEU A 346 23.56 1.16 7.13
N GLU A 347 24.13 -0.03 6.86
CA GLU A 347 23.41 -1.27 6.51
C GLU A 347 22.47 -1.78 7.62
N ASN A 348 22.78 -1.53 8.90
CA ASN A 348 22.05 -2.15 10.00
C ASN A 348 21.11 -1.17 10.73
N THR A 349 21.39 0.13 10.65
CA THR A 349 20.72 1.13 11.49
C THR A 349 19.89 2.14 10.70
N SER A 350 20.17 2.31 9.39
CA SER A 350 19.47 3.28 8.56
C SER A 350 17.98 2.97 8.42
N TYR A 351 17.20 4.03 8.20
CA TYR A 351 15.78 3.91 7.91
C TYR A 351 15.50 3.08 6.66
N TYR A 352 16.32 3.23 5.62
CA TYR A 352 16.14 2.51 4.36
C TYR A 352 16.47 1.02 4.49
N ALA A 353 17.57 0.67 5.17
CA ALA A 353 17.93 -0.73 5.36
C ALA A 353 16.85 -1.50 6.13
N LYS A 354 16.28 -0.89 7.19
CA LYS A 354 15.22 -1.49 8.02
C LYS A 354 13.97 -1.90 7.26
N VAL A 355 13.71 -1.30 6.10
CA VAL A 355 12.51 -1.56 5.30
C VAL A 355 12.81 -2.15 3.92
N ALA A 356 14.07 -2.40 3.59
CA ALA A 356 14.50 -2.88 2.28
C ALA A 356 13.88 -4.23 1.86
N LYS A 357 13.53 -5.08 2.84
CA LYS A 357 12.85 -6.36 2.58
C LYS A 357 11.39 -6.15 2.13
N GLN A 358 10.70 -5.15 2.67
CA GLN A 358 9.28 -4.87 2.38
C GLN A 358 9.08 -3.80 1.31
N ILE A 359 10.03 -2.87 1.17
CA ILE A 359 10.05 -1.78 0.19
C ILE A 359 11.37 -1.88 -0.59
N PRO A 360 11.39 -2.62 -1.71
CA PRO A 360 12.63 -2.85 -2.46
C PRO A 360 13.29 -1.56 -2.95
N GLU A 361 12.54 -0.50 -3.23
CA GLU A 361 13.09 0.82 -3.56
C GLU A 361 14.00 1.38 -2.47
N ALA A 362 13.85 0.96 -1.22
CA ALA A 362 14.74 1.41 -0.15
C ALA A 362 16.19 0.97 -0.39
N LEU A 363 16.42 -0.14 -1.10
CA LEU A 363 17.76 -0.54 -1.55
C LEU A 363 18.38 0.48 -2.51
N TYR A 364 17.58 1.06 -3.40
CA TYR A 364 18.04 2.11 -4.31
C TYR A 364 18.45 3.38 -3.55
N TRP A 365 17.63 3.82 -2.59
CA TRP A 365 17.93 5.03 -1.80
C TRP A 365 19.11 4.81 -0.86
N LEU A 366 19.17 3.65 -0.20
CA LEU A 366 20.32 3.25 0.61
C LEU A 366 21.60 3.23 -0.23
N GLY A 367 21.59 2.52 -1.35
CA GLY A 367 22.73 2.45 -2.27
C GLY A 367 23.12 3.82 -2.83
N SER A 368 22.16 4.70 -3.09
CA SER A 368 22.47 6.05 -3.56
C SER A 368 23.08 6.93 -2.46
N VAL A 369 22.65 6.80 -1.20
CA VAL A 369 23.30 7.48 -0.06
C VAL A 369 24.71 6.96 0.16
N GLN A 370 24.91 5.65 0.04
CA GLN A 370 26.25 5.03 0.09
C GLN A 370 27.13 5.52 -1.06
N PHE A 371 26.58 5.68 -2.27
CA PHE A 371 27.30 6.20 -3.43
C PHE A 371 27.80 7.62 -3.19
N MET A 372 26.94 8.51 -2.68
CA MET A 372 27.31 9.89 -2.34
C MET A 372 28.42 9.96 -1.28
N ARG A 373 28.50 8.95 -0.41
CA ARG A 373 29.52 8.85 0.64
C ARG A 373 30.78 8.11 0.21
N ASN A 374 30.86 7.71 -1.06
CA ASN A 374 31.95 6.91 -1.62
C ASN A 374 32.11 5.51 -0.96
N ASP A 375 31.02 4.93 -0.45
CA ASP A 375 30.97 3.55 0.05
C ASP A 375 30.60 2.60 -1.11
N LEU A 376 31.56 2.37 -2.01
CA LEU A 376 31.31 1.74 -3.31
C LEU A 376 30.90 0.27 -3.20
N ALA A 377 31.46 -0.47 -2.23
CA ALA A 377 31.18 -1.89 -2.05
C ALA A 377 29.72 -2.14 -1.61
N ASN A 378 29.25 -1.39 -0.60
CA ASN A 378 27.86 -1.49 -0.16
C ASN A 378 26.89 -0.93 -1.22
N THR A 379 27.27 0.15 -1.89
CA THR A 379 26.53 0.70 -3.03
C THR A 379 26.27 -0.35 -4.10
N GLN A 380 27.32 -1.00 -4.60
CA GLN A 380 27.22 -1.98 -5.66
C GLN A 380 26.31 -3.16 -5.24
N ARG A 381 26.48 -3.65 -4.00
CA ARG A 381 25.66 -4.73 -3.44
C ARG A 381 24.17 -4.38 -3.41
N ASN A 382 23.82 -3.20 -2.89
CA ASN A 382 22.41 -2.79 -2.75
C ASN A 382 21.75 -2.44 -4.07
N LEU A 383 22.46 -1.78 -4.98
CA LEU A 383 21.95 -1.49 -6.32
C LEU A 383 21.73 -2.77 -7.14
N ILE A 384 22.63 -3.75 -7.05
CA ILE A 384 22.43 -5.07 -7.70
C ILE A 384 21.19 -5.77 -7.13
N ARG A 385 21.04 -5.80 -5.80
CA ARG A 385 19.84 -6.36 -5.16
C ARG A 385 18.57 -5.63 -5.59
N PHE A 386 18.61 -4.30 -5.69
CA PHE A 386 17.49 -3.51 -6.19
C PHE A 386 17.12 -3.90 -7.63
N VAL A 387 18.10 -3.98 -8.54
CA VAL A 387 17.85 -4.39 -9.94
C VAL A 387 17.29 -5.81 -10.01
N LYS A 388 17.86 -6.76 -9.25
CA LYS A 388 17.39 -8.15 -9.21
C LYS A 388 15.95 -8.27 -8.68
N ASN A 389 15.58 -7.45 -7.70
CA ASN A 389 14.23 -7.42 -7.13
C ASN A 389 13.20 -6.70 -8.03
N ASN A 390 13.64 -6.20 -9.20
CA ASN A 390 12.81 -5.47 -10.16
C ASN A 390 13.06 -5.97 -11.61
N PRO A 391 12.84 -7.26 -11.92
CA PRO A 391 13.19 -7.83 -13.23
C PRO A 391 12.27 -7.35 -14.38
N TYR A 392 11.07 -6.83 -14.06
CA TYR A 392 10.09 -6.32 -15.04
C TYR A 392 9.71 -4.86 -14.78
N PRO A 393 10.63 -3.89 -14.91
CA PRO A 393 10.37 -2.51 -14.51
C PRO A 393 9.45 -1.75 -15.48
N ILE A 394 9.16 -2.32 -16.66
CA ILE A 394 8.32 -1.73 -17.73
C ILE A 394 6.91 -1.36 -17.21
N LEU A 395 6.41 -2.04 -16.18
CA LEU A 395 5.08 -1.80 -15.60
C LEU A 395 5.00 -0.57 -14.68
N ASP A 396 6.14 -0.06 -14.18
CA ASP A 396 6.20 1.20 -13.43
C ASP A 396 7.33 2.08 -14.00
N PRO A 397 7.02 3.06 -14.86
CA PRO A 397 8.02 3.94 -15.47
C PRO A 397 8.94 4.63 -14.44
N ARG A 398 8.46 4.88 -13.23
CA ARG A 398 9.28 5.43 -12.15
C ARG A 398 10.37 4.43 -11.72
N VAL A 399 9.99 3.16 -11.49
CA VAL A 399 10.96 2.11 -11.11
C VAL A 399 11.93 1.84 -12.25
N GLN A 400 11.48 1.87 -13.50
CA GLN A 400 12.38 1.76 -14.65
C GLN A 400 13.48 2.83 -14.62
N ILE A 401 13.12 4.08 -14.35
CA ILE A 401 14.10 5.17 -14.24
C ILE A 401 15.09 4.91 -13.09
N LEU A 402 14.62 4.45 -11.93
CA LEU A 402 15.50 4.10 -10.80
C LEU A 402 16.42 2.92 -11.13
N VAL A 403 15.93 1.91 -11.86
CA VAL A 403 16.71 0.75 -12.31
C VAL A 403 17.77 1.17 -13.31
N ASP A 404 17.40 2.02 -14.27
CA ASP A 404 18.32 2.56 -15.27
C ASP A 404 19.44 3.37 -14.61
N ASP A 405 19.11 4.20 -13.61
CA ASP A 405 20.08 4.98 -12.86
C ASP A 405 20.96 4.11 -11.95
N ALA A 406 20.39 3.07 -11.32
CA ALA A 406 21.14 2.08 -10.55
C ALA A 406 22.17 1.34 -11.43
N LYS A 407 21.80 0.97 -12.66
CA LYS A 407 22.72 0.36 -13.63
C LYS A 407 23.85 1.31 -14.00
N ILE A 408 23.55 2.59 -14.26
CA ILE A 408 24.58 3.60 -14.57
C ILE A 408 25.55 3.80 -13.41
N LYS A 409 25.07 3.91 -12.17
CA LYS A 409 25.95 3.98 -10.99
C LYS A 409 26.84 2.75 -10.87
N LYS A 410 26.27 1.56 -11.07
CA LYS A 410 27.03 0.29 -11.07
C LYS A 410 28.12 0.28 -12.14
N TYR A 411 27.79 0.67 -13.38
CA TYR A 411 28.79 0.77 -14.45
C TYR A 411 29.86 1.84 -14.19
N THR A 412 29.50 2.92 -13.49
CA THR A 412 30.45 3.95 -13.07
C THR A 412 31.46 3.39 -12.07
N ILE A 413 30.99 2.60 -11.09
CA ILE A 413 31.86 1.91 -10.12
C ILE A 413 32.77 0.91 -10.82
N ASP A 414 32.21 0.05 -11.69
CA ASP A 414 32.99 -0.93 -12.44
C ASP A 414 34.05 -0.23 -13.33
N PHE A 415 33.69 0.88 -13.98
CA PHE A 415 34.62 1.70 -14.75
C PHE A 415 35.75 2.21 -13.87
N GLU A 416 35.46 2.85 -12.74
CA GLU A 416 36.49 3.39 -11.84
C GLU A 416 37.44 2.31 -11.32
N GLU A 417 36.90 1.13 -10.96
CA GLU A 417 37.70 0.00 -10.51
C GLU A 417 38.65 -0.49 -11.63
N PHE A 418 38.13 -0.80 -12.81
CA PHE A 418 38.96 -1.33 -13.91
C PHE A 418 39.92 -0.31 -14.47
N SER A 419 39.49 0.94 -14.55
CA SER A 419 40.27 2.08 -15.00
C SER A 419 41.51 2.29 -14.11
N SER A 420 41.31 2.32 -12.78
CA SER A 420 42.40 2.51 -11.81
C SER A 420 43.45 1.39 -11.83
N ARG A 421 43.07 0.18 -12.26
CA ARG A 421 43.96 -0.99 -12.41
C ARG A 421 44.47 -1.19 -13.84
N ASN A 422 44.17 -0.27 -14.76
CA ASN A 422 44.45 -0.41 -16.20
C ASN A 422 43.94 -1.74 -16.81
N ASN A 423 42.84 -2.29 -16.29
CA ASN A 423 42.25 -3.54 -16.75
C ASN A 423 41.44 -3.33 -18.05
N LYS A 424 42.11 -3.45 -19.20
CA LYS A 424 41.47 -3.28 -20.52
C LYS A 424 40.35 -4.29 -20.78
N ALA A 425 40.45 -5.52 -20.29
CA ALA A 425 39.41 -6.54 -20.47
C ALA A 425 38.13 -6.15 -19.72
N GLY A 426 38.24 -5.73 -18.46
CA GLY A 426 37.12 -5.20 -17.67
C GLY A 426 36.50 -3.94 -18.30
N LEU A 427 37.32 -3.02 -18.81
CA LEU A 427 36.82 -1.85 -19.54
C LEU A 427 36.03 -2.23 -20.81
N ARG A 428 36.47 -3.24 -21.57
CA ARG A 428 35.70 -3.77 -22.71
C ARG A 428 34.36 -4.37 -22.27
N GLN A 429 34.31 -5.03 -21.12
CA GLN A 429 33.04 -5.53 -20.55
C GLN A 429 32.08 -4.39 -20.21
N VAL A 430 32.56 -3.34 -19.54
CA VAL A 430 31.75 -2.14 -19.23
C VAL A 430 31.27 -1.47 -20.51
N ARG A 431 32.15 -1.31 -21.51
CA ARG A 431 31.79 -0.77 -22.84
C ARG A 431 30.66 -1.56 -23.48
N ASN A 432 30.77 -2.89 -23.52
CA ASN A 432 29.76 -3.75 -24.13
C ASN A 432 28.42 -3.67 -23.38
N ALA A 433 28.46 -3.66 -22.04
CA ALA A 433 27.27 -3.49 -21.20
C ALA A 433 26.58 -2.15 -21.45
N LEU A 434 27.34 -1.05 -21.54
CA LEU A 434 26.81 0.28 -21.84
C LEU A 434 26.23 0.35 -23.25
N THR A 435 26.89 -0.22 -24.26
CA THR A 435 26.38 -0.26 -25.63
C THR A 435 25.00 -0.91 -25.69
N ASN A 436 24.82 -2.06 -25.02
CA ASN A 436 23.57 -2.82 -24.97
C ASN A 436 22.50 -2.22 -24.03
N PHE A 437 22.88 -1.29 -23.17
CA PHE A 437 21.98 -0.66 -22.21
C PHE A 437 21.22 0.51 -22.84
N ASN A 438 19.90 0.42 -23.02
CA ASN A 438 19.08 1.50 -23.60
C ASN A 438 18.14 2.13 -22.56
N PRO A 439 18.58 3.16 -21.80
CA PRO A 439 17.75 3.76 -20.76
C PRO A 439 16.55 4.52 -21.34
N ALA A 440 15.42 4.52 -20.63
CA ALA A 440 14.21 5.19 -21.07
C ALA A 440 14.30 6.72 -21.00
N ASN A 441 15.07 7.24 -20.03
CA ASN A 441 15.12 8.66 -19.68
C ASN A 441 16.31 9.41 -20.33
N GLN A 442 16.09 10.63 -20.79
CA GLN A 442 17.12 11.43 -21.48
C GLN A 442 18.32 11.79 -20.60
N ILE A 443 18.15 12.06 -19.30
CA ILE A 443 19.29 12.34 -18.42
C ILE A 443 20.19 11.12 -18.33
N ILE A 444 19.60 9.94 -18.12
CA ILE A 444 20.36 8.70 -18.00
C ILE A 444 21.01 8.35 -19.34
N LYS A 445 20.37 8.66 -20.48
CA LYS A 445 21.02 8.59 -21.80
C LYS A 445 22.26 9.49 -21.88
N ASN A 446 22.18 10.73 -21.39
CA ASN A 446 23.32 11.64 -21.37
C ASN A 446 24.45 11.11 -20.47
N GLU A 447 24.12 10.61 -19.26
CA GLU A 447 25.10 9.99 -18.35
C GLU A 447 25.74 8.73 -18.97
N LYS A 448 24.95 7.90 -19.65
CA LYS A 448 25.45 6.77 -20.45
C LYS A 448 26.46 7.24 -21.48
N GLN A 449 26.14 8.29 -22.24
CA GLN A 449 27.02 8.81 -23.29
C GLN A 449 28.33 9.37 -22.74
N LYS A 450 28.30 10.02 -21.58
CA LYS A 450 29.52 10.43 -20.88
C LYS A 450 30.36 9.24 -20.47
N LEU A 451 29.73 8.27 -19.78
CA LEU A 451 30.44 7.12 -19.23
C LEU A 451 31.03 6.22 -20.33
N ILE A 452 30.29 5.97 -21.42
CA ILE A 452 30.83 5.22 -22.55
C ILE A 452 32.01 5.97 -23.19
N GLY A 453 31.95 7.31 -23.26
CA GLY A 453 33.07 8.11 -23.73
C GLY A 453 34.31 8.00 -22.85
N LEU A 454 34.14 8.02 -21.52
CA LEU A 454 35.23 7.78 -20.58
C LEU A 454 35.84 6.38 -20.73
N VAL A 455 35.01 5.34 -20.86
CA VAL A 455 35.49 3.96 -21.04
C VAL A 455 36.30 3.82 -22.33
N ARG A 456 35.82 4.39 -23.43
CA ARG A 456 36.51 4.33 -24.73
C ARG A 456 37.82 5.12 -24.72
N LEU A 457 37.84 6.26 -24.03
CA LEU A 457 39.04 7.07 -23.81
C LEU A 457 40.15 6.28 -23.10
N ASP A 458 39.78 5.44 -22.13
CA ASP A 458 40.70 4.55 -21.42
C ASP A 458 41.17 3.39 -22.29
N LEU A 459 40.33 2.92 -23.21
CA LEU A 459 40.69 1.89 -24.18
C LEU A 459 41.64 2.41 -25.27
N GLY A 460 41.83 3.72 -25.38
CA GLY A 460 42.67 4.35 -26.41
C GLY A 460 41.98 4.53 -27.76
N GLU A 461 40.65 4.50 -27.78
CA GLU A 461 39.83 4.72 -28.97
C GLU A 461 39.86 6.19 -29.44
N ASP A 462 39.66 6.42 -30.74
CA ASP A 462 39.66 7.78 -31.30
C ASP A 462 38.43 8.57 -30.82
N LEU A 463 38.70 9.72 -30.21
CA LEU A 463 37.70 10.60 -29.63
C LEU A 463 36.82 11.29 -30.67
N TRP A 464 37.38 11.66 -31.83
CA TRP A 464 36.69 12.48 -32.83
C TRP A 464 35.66 11.71 -33.67
N THR A 465 36.01 10.47 -34.02
CA THR A 465 35.18 9.62 -34.88
C THR A 465 34.38 8.57 -34.11
N GLN A 466 34.93 8.00 -33.02
CA GLN A 466 34.31 6.86 -32.34
C GLN A 466 33.49 7.25 -31.09
N ILE A 467 33.87 8.31 -30.36
CA ILE A 467 33.27 8.68 -29.08
C ILE A 467 32.21 9.80 -29.22
N LEU A 468 32.53 10.85 -29.98
CA LEU A 468 31.66 12.02 -30.13
C LEU A 468 30.82 11.90 -31.41
N THR A 469 29.53 11.60 -31.27
CA THR A 469 28.56 11.51 -32.40
C THR A 469 27.63 12.73 -32.44
N GLY A 470 27.09 13.05 -33.62
CA GLY A 470 26.23 14.22 -33.82
C GLY A 470 26.97 15.48 -34.29
N THR A 471 26.30 16.64 -34.21
CA THR A 471 26.85 17.92 -34.67
C THR A 471 28.10 18.32 -33.89
N THR A 472 28.99 19.08 -34.51
CA THR A 472 30.22 19.58 -33.89
C THR A 472 29.97 20.26 -32.53
N GLN A 473 28.89 21.03 -32.41
CA GLN A 473 28.50 21.66 -31.15
C GLN A 473 28.12 20.64 -30.06
N ASN A 474 27.42 19.57 -30.41
CA ASN A 474 27.09 18.50 -29.47
C ASN A 474 28.34 17.75 -28.99
N LYS A 475 29.28 17.51 -29.91
CA LYS A 475 30.58 16.90 -29.60
C LYS A 475 31.36 17.73 -28.57
N LEU A 476 31.42 19.05 -28.78
CA LEU A 476 32.07 19.97 -27.84
C LEU A 476 31.39 20.04 -26.49
N ASN A 477 30.06 20.11 -26.46
CA ASN A 477 29.30 20.17 -25.21
C ASN A 477 29.54 18.91 -24.36
N LEU A 478 29.59 17.73 -24.99
CA LEU A 478 29.91 16.48 -24.31
C LEU A 478 31.34 16.47 -23.76
N ALA A 479 32.32 16.89 -24.56
CA ALA A 479 33.72 16.98 -24.13
C ALA A 479 33.92 17.95 -22.95
N LEU A 480 33.31 19.14 -23.01
CA LEU A 480 33.32 20.11 -21.90
C LEU A 480 32.66 19.55 -20.64
N SER A 481 31.55 18.81 -20.80
CA SER A 481 30.92 18.16 -19.65
C SER A 481 31.82 17.09 -19.03
N MET A 482 32.56 16.31 -19.82
CA MET A 482 33.51 15.34 -19.29
C MET A 482 34.66 16.01 -18.51
N ILE A 483 35.15 17.17 -18.99
CA ILE A 483 36.15 17.97 -18.27
C ILE A 483 35.63 18.36 -16.88
N ARG A 484 34.41 18.88 -16.81
CA ARG A 484 33.78 19.30 -15.54
C ARG A 484 33.53 18.15 -14.57
N ASP A 485 33.35 16.92 -15.08
CA ASP A 485 33.16 15.72 -14.24
C ASP A 485 34.50 15.12 -13.76
N ILE A 486 35.56 15.17 -14.58
CA ILE A 486 36.89 14.62 -14.24
C ILE A 486 37.69 15.57 -13.35
N LEU A 487 37.64 16.87 -13.62
CA LEU A 487 38.51 17.85 -12.97
C LEU A 487 38.40 17.86 -11.43
N PRO A 488 37.20 17.82 -10.81
CA PRO A 488 37.10 17.75 -9.37
C PRO A 488 37.62 16.44 -8.76
N ARG A 489 37.56 15.33 -9.50
CA ARG A 489 38.14 14.04 -9.09
C ARG A 489 39.67 14.09 -9.11
N ALA A 490 40.26 14.75 -10.10
CA ALA A 490 41.70 15.01 -10.14
C ALA A 490 42.12 15.85 -8.92
N ALA A 491 41.37 16.90 -8.61
CA ALA A 491 41.71 17.81 -7.53
C ALA A 491 41.60 17.19 -6.13
N THR A 492 40.63 16.30 -5.90
CA THR A 492 40.37 15.66 -4.59
C THR A 492 41.14 14.37 -4.32
N THR A 493 41.83 13.82 -5.31
CA THR A 493 42.68 12.62 -5.16
C THR A 493 44.17 12.99 -5.13
N ILE A 494 45.03 12.11 -4.62
CA ILE A 494 46.49 12.34 -4.53
C ILE A 494 47.28 11.24 -5.24
N GLY A 495 48.55 11.51 -5.55
CA GLY A 495 49.50 10.54 -6.11
C GLY A 495 49.07 10.00 -7.48
N VAL A 496 49.26 8.69 -7.69
CA VAL A 496 49.03 8.00 -8.98
C VAL A 496 47.58 8.16 -9.48
N LYS A 497 46.58 8.21 -8.57
CA LYS A 497 45.18 8.42 -8.94
C LYS A 497 44.93 9.81 -9.51
N ARG A 498 45.58 10.85 -8.97
CA ARG A 498 45.48 12.21 -9.53
C ARG A 498 46.10 12.25 -10.92
N GLU A 499 47.30 11.70 -11.08
CA GLU A 499 47.99 11.67 -12.38
C GLU A 499 47.15 10.99 -13.47
N TYR A 500 46.45 9.92 -13.10
CA TYR A 500 45.52 9.22 -13.97
C TYR A 500 44.41 10.15 -14.52
N TYR A 501 43.68 10.87 -13.65
CA TYR A 501 42.62 11.78 -14.09
C TYR A 501 43.14 12.95 -14.95
N LEU A 502 44.32 13.48 -14.60
CA LEU A 502 44.96 14.55 -15.36
C LEU A 502 45.32 14.11 -16.79
N LYS A 503 45.83 12.88 -16.97
CA LYS A 503 46.08 12.29 -18.30
C LYS A 503 44.82 12.16 -19.14
N GLN A 504 43.67 11.90 -18.53
CA GLN A 504 42.39 11.87 -19.25
C GLN A 504 41.97 13.26 -19.73
N LEU A 505 42.11 14.28 -18.87
CA LEU A 505 41.84 15.67 -19.24
C LEU A 505 42.72 16.13 -20.42
N GLU A 506 44.01 15.80 -20.42
CA GLU A 506 44.94 16.15 -21.50
C GLU A 506 44.46 15.63 -22.88
N LYS A 507 43.90 14.41 -22.93
CA LYS A 507 43.33 13.87 -24.17
C LYS A 507 42.10 14.65 -24.63
N ILE A 508 41.23 15.07 -23.71
CA ILE A 508 40.00 15.81 -24.03
C ILE A 508 40.31 17.25 -24.47
N PHE A 509 41.34 17.89 -23.89
CA PHE A 509 41.76 19.24 -24.28
C PHE A 509 42.21 19.33 -25.75
N LYS A 510 42.88 18.29 -26.27
CA LYS A 510 43.27 18.22 -27.69
C LYS A 510 42.08 18.38 -28.65
N ILE A 511 40.89 17.96 -28.23
CA ILE A 511 39.66 18.04 -29.03
C ILE A 511 39.06 19.45 -28.97
N THR A 512 38.97 19.99 -27.76
CA THR A 512 38.18 21.20 -27.48
C THR A 512 38.94 22.49 -27.83
N ARG A 513 40.28 22.44 -27.88
CA ARG A 513 41.17 23.59 -28.09
C ARG A 513 40.88 24.41 -29.36
N HIS A 514 40.44 23.76 -30.44
CA HIS A 514 40.23 24.44 -31.74
C HIS A 514 38.93 25.26 -31.82
N GLN A 515 37.92 24.95 -31.00
CA GLN A 515 36.58 25.58 -31.12
C GLN A 515 36.05 26.20 -29.82
N LYS A 516 36.60 25.81 -28.67
CA LYS A 516 36.30 26.40 -27.35
C LYS A 516 37.60 26.83 -26.66
N SER A 517 38.50 27.46 -27.44
CA SER A 517 39.87 27.78 -27.04
C SER A 517 39.95 28.40 -25.65
N ASN A 518 39.15 29.44 -25.36
CA ASN A 518 39.25 30.16 -24.09
C ASN A 518 38.85 29.32 -22.85
N GLU A 519 37.74 28.59 -22.91
CA GLU A 519 37.28 27.72 -21.80
C GLU A 519 38.22 26.51 -21.62
N THR A 520 38.70 25.93 -22.72
CA THR A 520 39.69 24.85 -22.69
C THR A 520 41.00 25.32 -22.05
N THR A 521 41.51 26.49 -22.44
CA THR A 521 42.74 27.09 -21.88
C THR A 521 42.62 27.31 -20.37
N PHE A 522 41.45 27.73 -19.89
CA PHE A 522 41.19 27.86 -18.44
C PHE A 522 41.32 26.52 -17.72
N TYR A 523 40.58 25.49 -18.16
CA TYR A 523 40.63 24.19 -17.51
C TYR A 523 41.98 23.46 -17.66
N GLU A 524 42.69 23.69 -18.76
CA GLU A 524 44.05 23.21 -18.96
C GLU A 524 45.02 23.85 -17.96
N GLY A 525 44.93 25.16 -17.76
CA GLY A 525 45.70 25.87 -16.74
C GLY A 525 45.44 25.34 -15.33
N VAL A 526 44.17 25.09 -14.97
CA VAL A 526 43.78 24.46 -13.70
C VAL A 526 44.41 23.06 -13.57
N SER A 527 44.31 22.24 -14.62
CA SER A 527 44.86 20.88 -14.67
C SER A 527 46.39 20.88 -14.48
N LEU A 528 47.11 21.79 -15.15
CA LEU A 528 48.55 21.95 -14.99
C LEU A 528 48.94 22.36 -13.57
N SER A 529 48.19 23.28 -12.95
CA SER A 529 48.41 23.65 -11.54
C SER A 529 48.25 22.44 -10.61
N LEU A 530 47.23 21.60 -10.82
CA LEU A 530 47.03 20.37 -10.02
C LEU A 530 48.10 19.32 -10.28
N LYS A 531 48.61 19.22 -11.51
CA LYS A 531 49.72 18.33 -11.91
C LYS A 531 51.03 18.75 -11.26
N ALA A 532 51.28 20.04 -11.12
CA ALA A 532 52.46 20.58 -10.47
C ALA A 532 52.54 20.17 -8.99
N GLU A 533 51.41 20.17 -8.27
CA GLU A 533 51.35 19.82 -6.84
C GLU A 533 51.91 18.41 -6.51
N ILE A 534 51.79 17.45 -7.44
CA ILE A 534 52.20 16.05 -7.25
C ILE A 534 53.58 15.69 -7.82
N GLN A 535 54.35 16.66 -8.32
CA GLN A 535 55.68 16.39 -8.86
C GLN A 535 56.68 16.01 -7.75
N ALA A 536 57.60 15.09 -8.08
CA ALA A 536 58.52 14.48 -7.12
C ALA A 536 59.59 15.44 -6.55
N THR A 537 59.98 16.48 -7.29
CA THR A 537 61.04 17.41 -6.87
C THR A 537 60.54 18.85 -6.92
N GLN A 538 61.08 19.71 -6.03
CA GLN A 538 60.71 21.12 -5.99
C GLN A 538 60.95 21.83 -7.34
N ALA A 539 62.06 21.51 -8.04
CA ALA A 539 62.33 22.08 -9.36
C ALA A 539 61.24 21.72 -10.40
N LYS A 540 60.74 20.48 -10.39
CA LYS A 540 59.63 20.05 -11.26
C LYS A 540 58.30 20.70 -10.85
N LYS A 541 58.07 20.91 -9.55
CA LYS A 541 56.91 21.68 -9.05
C LYS A 541 56.95 23.11 -9.59
N ASP A 542 58.07 23.80 -9.41
CA ASP A 542 58.25 25.19 -9.85
C ASP A 542 58.03 25.32 -11.37
N ALA A 543 58.66 24.47 -12.17
CA ALA A 543 58.48 24.46 -13.62
C ALA A 543 57.01 24.19 -14.03
N GLY A 544 56.35 23.24 -13.35
CA GLY A 544 54.95 22.93 -13.60
C GLY A 544 54.01 24.10 -13.27
N PHE A 545 54.21 24.75 -12.13
CA PHE A 545 53.44 25.93 -11.75
C PHE A 545 53.69 27.14 -12.65
N GLN A 546 54.93 27.35 -13.11
CA GLN A 546 55.23 28.38 -14.12
C GLN A 546 54.52 28.11 -15.45
N ALA A 547 54.49 26.85 -15.90
CA ALA A 547 53.74 26.46 -17.09
C ALA A 547 52.24 26.71 -16.93
N ALA A 548 51.66 26.38 -15.76
CA ALA A 548 50.26 26.66 -15.44
C ALA A 548 49.96 28.17 -15.50
N ALA A 549 50.79 29.00 -14.86
CA ALA A 549 50.64 30.46 -14.88
C ALA A 549 50.68 31.03 -16.31
N LYS A 550 51.62 30.58 -17.15
CA LYS A 550 51.75 31.03 -18.55
C LYS A 550 50.50 30.72 -19.38
N ILE A 551 49.85 29.58 -19.15
CA ILE A 551 48.60 29.21 -19.82
C ILE A 551 47.44 30.05 -19.30
N LEU A 552 47.31 30.22 -17.98
CA LEU A 552 46.23 30.98 -17.34
C LEU A 552 46.26 32.47 -17.71
N ALA A 553 47.45 33.05 -17.93
CA ALA A 553 47.62 34.43 -18.37
C ALA A 553 46.89 34.74 -19.70
N GLN A 554 46.73 33.72 -20.56
CA GLN A 554 46.11 33.86 -21.89
C GLN A 554 44.57 33.82 -21.85
N VAL A 555 43.99 33.34 -20.75
CA VAL A 555 42.54 33.22 -20.57
C VAL A 555 41.89 34.61 -20.65
N GLN A 556 40.71 34.68 -21.26
CA GLN A 556 39.87 35.86 -21.50
C GLN A 556 38.54 35.75 -20.73
N PRO A 557 37.73 36.84 -20.62
CA PRO A 557 36.39 36.77 -20.05
C PRO A 557 35.51 35.68 -20.70
N PRO A 558 34.60 35.02 -19.95
CA PRO A 558 34.24 35.28 -18.55
C PRO A 558 35.18 34.66 -17.50
N TYR A 559 36.14 33.81 -17.90
CA TYR A 559 37.02 33.07 -16.97
C TYR A 559 38.19 33.89 -16.43
N LYS A 560 38.42 35.11 -16.96
CA LYS A 560 39.64 35.89 -16.72
C LYS A 560 39.97 36.09 -15.25
N LYS A 561 38.99 36.50 -14.45
CA LYS A 561 39.21 36.91 -13.06
C LYS A 561 39.67 35.72 -12.20
N GLU A 562 38.96 34.60 -12.26
CA GLU A 562 39.39 33.36 -11.58
C GLU A 562 40.70 32.81 -12.17
N ALA A 563 40.91 32.91 -13.49
CA ALA A 563 42.18 32.51 -14.11
C ALA A 563 43.37 33.33 -13.57
N GLN A 564 43.19 34.63 -13.36
CA GLN A 564 44.22 35.50 -12.78
C GLN A 564 44.52 35.15 -11.32
N TYR A 565 43.50 34.76 -10.55
CA TYR A 565 43.72 34.24 -9.19
C TYR A 565 44.57 32.96 -9.21
N ILE A 566 44.24 32.00 -10.07
CA ILE A 566 44.99 30.73 -10.18
C ILE A 566 46.38 30.97 -10.77
N GLU A 567 46.55 31.94 -11.68
CA GLU A 567 47.83 32.38 -12.21
C GLU A 567 48.73 32.91 -11.08
N ALA A 568 48.20 33.84 -10.26
CA ALA A 568 48.91 34.41 -9.12
C ALA A 568 49.29 33.33 -8.10
N ARG A 569 48.37 32.42 -7.78
CA ARG A 569 48.61 31.26 -6.91
C ARG A 569 49.70 30.36 -7.46
N SER A 570 49.68 30.07 -8.76
CA SER A 570 50.69 29.24 -9.41
C SER A 570 52.07 29.91 -9.34
N LEU A 571 52.17 31.22 -9.62
CA LEU A 571 53.42 31.97 -9.49
C LEU A 571 53.94 31.98 -8.04
N PHE A 572 53.06 32.08 -7.05
CA PHE A 572 53.41 31.98 -5.64
C PHE A 572 54.04 30.62 -5.31
N PHE A 573 53.42 29.51 -5.72
CA PHE A 573 53.97 28.17 -5.49
C PHE A 573 55.23 27.87 -6.31
N ALA A 574 55.42 28.54 -7.43
CA ALA A 574 56.67 28.55 -8.20
C ALA A 574 57.77 29.44 -7.59
N ARG A 575 57.54 30.03 -6.41
CA ARG A 575 58.44 30.96 -5.73
C ARG A 575 58.76 32.24 -6.51
N ASN A 576 57.92 32.60 -7.48
CA ASN A 576 57.99 33.88 -8.20
C ASN A 576 57.13 34.94 -7.49
N TYR A 577 57.54 35.31 -6.28
CA TYR A 577 56.76 36.18 -5.39
C TYR A 577 56.53 37.58 -5.97
N LYS A 578 57.50 38.14 -6.70
CA LYS A 578 57.37 39.48 -7.31
C LYS A 578 56.20 39.55 -8.28
N SER A 579 56.09 38.58 -9.19
CA SER A 579 54.99 38.53 -10.16
C SER A 579 53.66 38.16 -9.50
N ALA A 580 53.68 37.22 -8.54
CA ALA A 580 52.48 36.83 -7.80
C ALA A 580 51.90 38.01 -7.00
N GLN A 581 52.74 38.76 -6.29
CA GLN A 581 52.35 39.92 -5.48
C GLN A 581 51.63 40.99 -6.33
N LYS A 582 52.15 41.31 -7.52
CA LYS A 582 51.52 42.27 -8.43
C LYS A 582 50.09 41.86 -8.81
N LEU A 583 49.87 40.57 -9.06
CA LEU A 583 48.54 40.04 -9.41
C LEU A 583 47.61 40.01 -8.19
N PHE A 584 48.09 39.58 -7.02
CA PHE A 584 47.27 39.57 -5.81
C PHE A 584 46.81 40.97 -5.39
N ILE A 585 47.68 41.99 -5.48
CA ILE A 585 47.29 43.39 -5.22
C ILE A 585 46.17 43.81 -6.16
N ARG A 586 46.29 43.53 -7.48
CA ARG A 586 45.23 43.82 -8.45
C ARG A 586 43.92 43.11 -8.11
N LEU A 587 43.97 41.84 -7.72
CA LEU A 587 42.80 41.05 -7.36
C LEU A 587 42.12 41.57 -6.08
N VAL A 588 42.89 42.06 -5.12
CA VAL A 588 42.38 42.73 -3.91
C VAL A 588 41.70 44.05 -4.30
N ASP A 589 42.39 44.94 -5.01
CA ASP A 589 41.89 46.29 -5.28
C ASP A 589 40.74 46.36 -6.30
N LYS A 590 40.80 45.53 -7.35
CA LYS A 590 39.87 45.61 -8.49
C LYS A 590 38.79 44.53 -8.47
N MET A 591 38.99 43.48 -7.69
CA MET A 591 38.07 42.33 -7.65
C MET A 591 37.69 41.93 -6.24
N HIS A 592 38.11 42.69 -5.22
CA HIS A 592 37.72 42.52 -3.83
C HIS A 592 37.97 41.10 -3.30
N SER A 593 39.04 40.43 -3.75
CA SER A 593 39.27 39.02 -3.41
C SER A 593 39.92 38.85 -2.04
N ALA A 594 39.15 38.36 -1.06
CA ALA A 594 39.70 37.98 0.25
C ALA A 594 40.69 36.79 0.15
N ARG A 595 40.48 35.88 -0.80
CA ARG A 595 41.42 34.76 -1.07
C ARG A 595 42.80 35.28 -1.49
N SER A 596 42.82 36.32 -2.31
CA SER A 596 44.05 36.97 -2.78
C SER A 596 44.76 37.74 -1.66
N LEU A 597 43.99 38.35 -0.75
CA LEU A 597 44.53 39.06 0.41
C LEU A 597 45.31 38.12 1.34
N TYR A 598 44.82 36.88 1.54
CA TYR A 598 45.54 35.86 2.31
C TYR A 598 46.93 35.58 1.75
N TYR A 599 47.03 35.30 0.43
CA TYR A 599 48.31 35.02 -0.20
C TYR A 599 49.24 36.24 -0.27
N LEU A 600 48.67 37.45 -0.38
CA LEU A 600 49.45 38.68 -0.23
C LEU A 600 50.08 38.77 1.17
N GLY A 601 49.32 38.43 2.22
CA GLY A 601 49.83 38.28 3.59
C GLY A 601 50.99 37.29 3.68
N GLU A 602 50.87 36.11 3.06
CA GLU A 602 51.95 35.11 3.04
C GLU A 602 53.25 35.63 2.40
N ILE A 603 53.15 36.40 1.31
CA ILE A 603 54.32 37.02 0.67
C ILE A 603 54.96 38.06 1.61
N LEU A 604 54.14 38.94 2.21
CA LEU A 604 54.63 39.97 3.14
C LEU A 604 55.32 39.34 4.35
N ARG A 605 54.73 38.29 4.92
CA ARG A 605 55.30 37.54 6.04
C ARG A 605 56.65 36.90 5.68
N ASN A 606 56.74 36.26 4.51
CA ASN A 606 58.00 35.65 4.03
C ASN A 606 59.09 36.70 3.77
N ASN A 607 58.71 37.93 3.40
CA ASN A 607 59.63 39.05 3.22
C ASN A 607 59.97 39.80 4.53
N GLY A 608 59.52 39.31 5.69
CA GLY A 608 59.81 39.90 7.01
C GLY A 608 58.92 41.09 7.40
N ASN A 609 57.84 41.35 6.67
CA ASN A 609 56.88 42.42 6.96
C ASN A 609 55.68 41.86 7.75
N ASP A 610 55.97 41.30 8.91
CA ASP A 610 55.00 40.58 9.75
C ASP A 610 53.81 41.48 10.18
N ASN A 611 54.02 42.77 10.46
CA ASN A 611 52.94 43.67 10.88
C ASN A 611 51.91 43.93 9.77
N ALA A 612 52.36 44.12 8.52
CA ALA A 612 51.47 44.19 7.37
C ALA A 612 50.76 42.85 7.11
N ALA A 613 51.48 41.73 7.22
CA ALA A 613 50.88 40.40 7.07
C ALA A 613 49.77 40.12 8.09
N LYS A 614 49.99 40.47 9.37
CA LYS A 614 48.97 40.36 10.44
C LYS A 614 47.67 41.04 10.05
N LYS A 615 47.76 42.30 9.60
CA LYS A 615 46.58 43.08 9.20
C LYS A 615 45.82 42.41 8.03
N CYS A 616 46.53 41.84 7.05
CA CYS A 616 45.89 41.05 5.99
C CYS A 616 45.13 39.83 6.56
N TYR A 617 45.73 39.06 7.47
CA TYR A 617 45.09 37.87 8.03
C TYR A 617 43.88 38.21 8.91
N GLU A 618 43.94 39.29 9.70
CA GLU A 618 42.82 39.77 10.51
C GLU A 618 41.60 40.11 9.64
N VAL A 619 41.80 40.83 8.53
CA VAL A 619 40.73 41.14 7.59
C VAL A 619 40.19 39.86 6.94
N VAL A 620 41.07 38.93 6.52
CA VAL A 620 40.62 37.64 5.97
C VAL A 620 39.78 36.87 6.98
N MET A 621 40.18 36.81 8.25
CA MET A 621 39.40 36.17 9.32
C MET A 621 38.03 36.84 9.49
N GLU A 622 37.98 38.17 9.59
CA GLU A 622 36.72 38.92 9.68
C GLU A 622 35.79 38.62 8.51
N LYS A 623 36.30 38.69 7.28
CA LYS A 623 35.47 38.54 6.07
C LYS A 623 35.02 37.11 5.83
N THR A 624 35.72 36.10 6.37
CA THR A 624 35.42 34.67 6.12
C THR A 624 34.69 33.97 7.27
N TYR A 625 34.68 34.56 8.48
CA TYR A 625 34.05 33.98 9.66
C TYR A 625 32.56 33.67 9.43
N ASN A 626 32.14 32.44 9.76
CA ASN A 626 30.76 31.93 9.60
C ASN A 626 30.16 32.08 8.19
N LYS A 627 30.97 32.25 7.15
CA LYS A 627 30.50 32.27 5.76
C LYS A 627 30.65 30.91 5.07
N PRO A 628 29.74 30.53 4.16
CA PRO A 628 29.86 29.29 3.38
C PRO A 628 31.20 29.20 2.65
N GLY A 629 31.96 28.12 2.85
CA GLY A 629 33.31 27.94 2.29
C GLY A 629 34.41 28.77 2.98
N GLY A 630 34.08 29.53 4.02
CA GLY A 630 34.99 30.45 4.71
C GLY A 630 35.89 29.79 5.75
N THR A 631 35.46 28.66 6.33
CA THR A 631 36.19 27.97 7.41
C THR A 631 37.64 27.66 7.05
N PHE A 632 37.89 27.19 5.82
CA PHE A 632 39.26 26.93 5.35
C PHE A 632 40.14 28.19 5.41
N TRP A 633 39.63 29.33 4.97
CA TRP A 633 40.37 30.59 4.93
C TRP A 633 40.55 31.19 6.32
N TYR A 634 39.51 31.12 7.15
CA TYR A 634 39.55 31.57 8.54
C TYR A 634 40.62 30.82 9.34
N GLU A 635 40.62 29.48 9.31
CA GLU A 635 41.56 28.66 10.08
C GLU A 635 43.00 28.81 9.57
N ASN A 636 43.21 28.92 8.24
CA ASN A 636 44.55 29.17 7.69
C ASN A 636 45.05 30.57 8.05
N ALA A 637 44.22 31.60 7.96
CA ALA A 637 44.59 32.97 8.35
C ALA A 637 44.95 33.04 9.84
N LYS A 638 44.16 32.39 10.69
CA LYS A 638 44.44 32.26 12.13
C LYS A 638 45.78 31.57 12.39
N ALA A 639 46.03 30.42 11.75
CA ALA A 639 47.29 29.69 11.91
C ALA A 639 48.51 30.46 11.37
N SER A 640 48.34 31.26 10.31
CA SER A 640 49.39 32.14 9.80
C SER A 640 49.63 33.36 10.68
N LEU A 641 48.58 33.91 11.29
CA LEU A 641 48.65 35.01 12.25
C LEU A 641 49.51 34.61 13.47
N GLU A 642 49.31 33.40 14.00
CA GLU A 642 50.09 32.84 15.12
C GLU A 642 51.60 32.72 14.82
N LYS A 643 51.99 32.65 13.54
CA LYS A 643 53.39 32.57 13.11
C LYS A 643 54.05 33.94 12.92
N CYS A 644 53.29 35.03 12.97
CA CYS A 644 53.79 36.37 12.70
C CYS A 644 54.56 36.95 13.89
N ARG A 645 55.72 37.55 13.62
CA ARG A 645 56.53 38.28 14.60
C ARG A 645 56.16 39.77 14.63
N THR A 646 56.92 40.59 15.34
CA THR A 646 56.79 42.06 15.37
C THR A 646 57.90 42.69 14.53
N ARG A 647 57.77 42.63 13.20
CA ARG A 647 58.72 43.20 12.23
C ARG A 647 57.98 43.95 11.11
N GLY A 648 58.60 45.02 10.59
CA GLY A 648 58.03 45.90 9.56
C GLY A 648 56.94 46.85 10.10
N ASP A 649 56.31 47.62 9.22
CA ASP A 649 55.19 48.51 9.52
C ASP A 649 54.02 48.31 8.53
N LEU A 650 53.01 49.19 8.57
CA LEU A 650 51.83 49.11 7.69
C LEU A 650 51.99 49.90 6.38
N SER A 651 53.12 50.56 6.13
CA SER A 651 53.32 51.44 4.97
C SER A 651 53.10 50.72 3.64
N LEU A 652 53.44 49.43 3.55
CA LEU A 652 53.26 48.58 2.37
C LEU A 652 51.78 48.31 2.02
N LEU A 653 50.85 48.59 2.94
CA LEU A 653 49.41 48.43 2.72
C LEU A 653 48.70 49.75 2.42
N SER A 654 49.39 50.90 2.58
CA SER A 654 48.77 52.24 2.48
C SER A 654 48.12 52.52 1.12
N SER A 655 48.57 51.86 0.05
CA SER A 655 48.04 52.01 -1.31
C SER A 655 47.11 50.88 -1.75
N ILE A 656 46.75 49.96 -0.83
CA ILE A 656 45.96 48.75 -1.12
C ILE A 656 44.67 48.79 -0.29
N ASN A 657 43.52 48.66 -0.94
CA ASN A 657 42.19 48.73 -0.31
C ASN A 657 41.80 47.40 0.36
N ILE A 658 42.57 46.98 1.35
CA ILE A 658 42.40 45.67 2.00
C ILE A 658 41.05 45.50 2.71
N GLU A 659 40.45 46.58 3.22
CA GLU A 659 39.19 46.51 3.98
C GLU A 659 37.96 46.23 3.10
N ASN A 660 38.07 46.52 1.80
CA ASN A 660 36.98 46.37 0.82
C ASN A 660 36.89 44.97 0.22
N VAL A 661 37.69 44.01 0.70
CA VAL A 661 37.60 42.63 0.20
C VAL A 661 36.32 41.94 0.67
N GLU A 662 35.79 41.07 -0.17
CA GLU A 662 34.58 40.30 0.04
C GLU A 662 34.86 38.80 0.08
N PHE A 663 33.99 38.07 0.76
CA PHE A 663 33.97 36.61 0.76
C PHE A 663 32.51 36.12 0.87
N PRO A 664 32.08 35.10 0.10
CA PRO A 664 32.80 34.54 -1.05
C PRO A 664 33.02 35.61 -2.12
N ASP A 665 34.22 35.66 -2.72
CA ASP A 665 34.52 36.60 -3.80
C ASP A 665 33.95 36.10 -5.14
N GLU A 666 33.40 37.00 -5.94
CA GLU A 666 32.71 36.65 -7.19
C GLU A 666 33.65 36.71 -8.41
N LEU A 667 34.69 35.87 -8.37
CA LEU A 667 35.71 35.83 -9.44
C LEU A 667 35.27 35.02 -10.67
N LEU A 668 34.34 34.07 -10.54
CA LEU A 668 33.75 33.39 -11.70
C LEU A 668 32.31 32.98 -11.39
N VAL A 669 31.40 33.41 -12.25
CA VAL A 669 30.00 33.01 -12.25
C VAL A 669 29.69 32.39 -13.61
N ILE A 670 29.28 31.12 -13.62
CA ILE A 670 28.81 30.44 -14.84
C ILE A 670 27.33 30.17 -14.67
N GLY A 671 26.50 30.83 -15.50
CA GLY A 671 25.06 30.79 -15.32
C GLY A 671 24.65 31.45 -14.01
N LYS A 672 24.21 30.65 -13.02
CA LYS A 672 23.86 31.11 -11.67
C LYS A 672 24.79 30.56 -10.58
N GLU A 673 25.83 29.84 -10.96
CA GLU A 673 26.73 29.19 -10.01
C GLU A 673 28.03 29.98 -9.86
N HIS A 674 28.35 30.34 -8.62
CA HIS A 674 29.69 30.83 -8.26
C HIS A 674 30.65 29.64 -8.30
N ILE A 675 31.70 29.75 -9.10
CA ILE A 675 32.74 28.73 -9.26
C ILE A 675 34.05 29.32 -8.78
N SER A 676 34.77 28.58 -7.95
CA SER A 676 36.14 28.88 -7.55
C SER A 676 37.03 27.67 -7.75
N TYR A 677 38.33 27.91 -7.83
CA TYR A 677 39.36 26.87 -7.82
C TYR A 677 39.20 25.94 -6.62
N GLU A 678 39.00 26.49 -5.43
CA GLU A 678 38.80 25.71 -4.19
C GLU A 678 37.51 24.89 -4.24
N LYS A 679 36.44 25.44 -4.84
CA LYS A 679 35.19 24.70 -5.02
C LYS A 679 35.36 23.56 -6.03
N LEU A 680 36.07 23.79 -7.15
CA LEU A 680 36.44 22.72 -8.09
C LEU A 680 37.37 21.69 -7.43
N ALA A 681 38.15 22.07 -6.43
CA ALA A 681 39.04 21.19 -5.69
C ALA A 681 38.44 20.57 -4.41
N SER A 682 37.20 20.91 -4.07
CA SER A 682 36.55 20.46 -2.86
C SER A 682 35.81 19.14 -3.08
N ARG A 683 36.00 18.21 -2.14
CA ARG A 683 35.19 16.98 -2.07
C ARG A 683 33.73 17.32 -1.75
N GLU A 684 33.49 18.33 -0.92
CA GLU A 684 32.14 18.78 -0.53
C GLU A 684 31.36 19.25 -1.75
N TYR A 685 32.00 19.91 -2.72
CA TYR A 685 31.34 20.35 -3.94
C TYR A 685 30.78 19.19 -4.79
N LEU A 686 31.55 18.10 -4.92
CA LEU A 686 31.07 16.89 -5.60
C LEU A 686 29.94 16.21 -4.84
N GLU A 687 30.05 16.15 -3.51
CA GLU A 687 29.03 15.58 -2.65
C GLU A 687 27.72 16.40 -2.71
N ASP A 688 27.80 17.74 -2.71
CA ASP A 688 26.67 18.66 -2.86
C ASP A 688 25.96 18.49 -4.20
N GLN A 689 26.71 18.43 -5.30
CA GLN A 689 26.15 18.20 -6.64
C GLN A 689 25.46 16.83 -6.74
N ALA A 690 26.10 15.79 -6.18
CA ALA A 690 25.51 14.45 -6.13
C ALA A 690 24.23 14.44 -5.28
N VAL A 691 24.22 15.16 -4.15
CA VAL A 691 23.07 15.28 -3.24
C VAL A 691 21.94 16.06 -3.88
N GLU A 692 22.22 17.16 -4.57
CA GLU A 692 21.19 17.91 -5.29
C GLU A 692 20.54 17.04 -6.37
N LYS A 693 21.34 16.34 -7.18
CA LYS A 693 20.84 15.39 -8.18
C LYS A 693 20.00 14.29 -7.53
N MET A 694 20.47 13.72 -6.43
CA MET A 694 19.73 12.67 -5.70
C MET A 694 18.45 13.19 -5.05
N ASN A 695 18.44 14.41 -4.55
CA ASN A 695 17.24 15.04 -3.99
C ASN A 695 16.21 15.35 -5.07
N LYS A 696 16.63 15.81 -6.26
CA LYS A 696 15.73 15.94 -7.42
C LYS A 696 15.13 14.59 -7.81
N MET A 697 15.93 13.52 -7.81
CA MET A 697 15.41 12.15 -8.02
C MET A 697 14.45 11.73 -6.91
N LEU A 698 14.75 12.01 -5.64
CA LEU A 698 13.89 11.67 -4.51
C LEU A 698 12.54 12.39 -4.57
N LEU A 699 12.56 13.67 -4.94
CA LEU A 699 11.34 14.45 -5.09
C LEU A 699 10.51 13.90 -6.22
N LYS A 700 11.08 13.49 -7.34
CA LYS A 700 10.29 13.05 -8.48
C LYS A 700 9.88 11.58 -8.44
N PHE A 701 10.81 10.72 -8.04
CA PHE A 701 10.71 9.26 -8.15
C PHE A 701 10.85 8.51 -6.82
N GLY A 702 10.92 9.24 -5.70
CA GLY A 702 10.78 8.68 -4.36
C GLY A 702 9.53 7.80 -4.23
N LEU A 703 9.41 7.09 -3.11
CA LEU A 703 8.25 6.22 -2.88
C LEU A 703 6.95 7.03 -3.16
N PRO A 704 6.05 6.57 -4.06
CA PRO A 704 4.82 7.29 -4.33
C PRO A 704 3.93 7.31 -3.09
N LYS A 705 2.89 8.15 -3.10
CA LYS A 705 1.84 8.07 -2.07
C LYS A 705 1.32 6.63 -2.02
N LYS A 706 1.16 6.10 -0.80
CA LYS A 706 0.50 4.81 -0.61
C LYS A 706 -0.89 4.93 -1.20
N ASN A 707 -1.24 4.06 -2.13
CA ASN A 707 -2.56 4.13 -2.73
C ASN A 707 -3.55 3.54 -1.73
N ILE A 708 -4.36 4.41 -1.15
CA ILE A 708 -5.43 4.01 -0.23
C ILE A 708 -6.73 3.72 -0.97
N TYR A 709 -6.76 3.95 -2.28
CA TYR A 709 -7.93 3.78 -3.12
C TYR A 709 -7.91 2.43 -3.82
N PRO A 710 -9.03 1.69 -3.85
CA PRO A 710 -9.10 0.41 -4.52
C PRO A 710 -9.12 0.50 -6.05
N SER A 711 -9.26 1.73 -6.57
CA SER A 711 -9.11 1.99 -8.00
C SER A 711 -7.74 1.58 -8.51
N ARG A 712 -6.70 1.33 -7.69
CA ARG A 712 -5.50 0.59 -8.14
C ARG A 712 -5.17 -0.63 -7.29
N ASN A 713 -5.49 -1.81 -7.83
CA ASN A 713 -4.87 -3.08 -7.48
C ASN A 713 -3.96 -3.49 -8.65
N LEU A 714 -2.73 -2.99 -8.66
CA LEU A 714 -1.64 -3.66 -9.36
C LEU A 714 -0.80 -4.44 -8.38
N LEU A 715 -0.43 -5.63 -8.83
CA LEU A 715 0.44 -6.62 -8.19
C LEU A 715 1.86 -6.16 -7.84
N THR A 716 2.27 -4.91 -8.15
CA THR A 716 3.70 -4.55 -8.16
C THR A 716 4.15 -3.44 -7.23
N ARG A 717 3.32 -2.92 -6.30
CA ARG A 717 3.69 -2.33 -4.98
C ARG A 717 2.65 -1.32 -4.47
N SER A 718 1.88 -1.75 -3.47
CA SER A 718 1.38 -0.96 -2.34
C SER A 718 0.52 -1.89 -1.48
N LEU A 719 1.02 -2.29 -0.32
CA LEU A 719 0.44 -3.31 0.56
C LEU A 719 -0.74 -2.75 1.37
N LEU A 720 -1.94 -2.77 0.80
CA LEU A 720 -3.19 -2.51 1.51
C LEU A 720 -4.31 -3.42 0.97
N LYS A 721 -4.00 -4.71 0.79
CA LYS A 721 -4.99 -5.71 0.36
C LYS A 721 -6.09 -5.94 1.42
N ASP A 722 -5.85 -5.56 2.67
CA ASP A 722 -6.62 -6.07 3.81
C ASP A 722 -7.56 -5.06 4.49
N GLU A 723 -7.51 -3.76 4.21
CA GLU A 723 -8.35 -2.80 4.97
C GLU A 723 -9.66 -2.37 4.28
N ASN A 724 -9.91 -2.75 3.01
CA ASN A 724 -11.14 -2.45 2.28
C ASN A 724 -11.70 -1.01 2.52
N LEU A 725 -10.79 -0.01 2.57
CA LEU A 725 -11.10 1.36 3.02
C LEU A 725 -12.22 2.05 2.23
N PHE A 726 -12.42 1.66 0.97
CA PHE A 726 -13.43 2.22 0.07
C PHE A 726 -14.13 1.12 -0.75
N SER A 727 -14.77 0.15 -0.09
CA SER A 727 -15.44 -1.00 -0.74
C SER A 727 -16.33 -0.59 -1.92
N THR A 728 -17.01 0.56 -1.85
CA THR A 728 -17.88 1.08 -2.92
C THR A 728 -17.15 1.43 -4.23
N LEU A 729 -15.83 1.69 -4.19
CA LEU A 729 -14.99 1.89 -5.38
C LEU A 729 -14.51 0.57 -5.98
N ASN A 730 -14.51 -0.49 -5.17
CA ASN A 730 -14.15 -1.86 -5.55
C ASN A 730 -15.31 -2.61 -6.19
N ALA A 731 -16.52 -2.09 -6.05
CA ALA A 731 -17.74 -2.63 -6.62
C ALA A 731 -17.62 -2.81 -8.15
N GLY A 732 -17.13 -3.99 -8.56
CA GLY A 732 -17.79 -4.68 -9.64
C GLY A 732 -19.25 -4.93 -9.27
N ILE A 733 -20.04 -5.44 -10.20
CA ILE A 733 -21.50 -5.59 -10.04
C ILE A 733 -21.95 -6.34 -8.77
N GLN A 734 -21.02 -6.97 -8.05
CA GLN A 734 -21.20 -7.47 -6.68
C GLN A 734 -21.90 -6.50 -5.70
N ASP A 735 -21.77 -5.17 -5.80
CA ASP A 735 -22.51 -4.23 -4.92
C ASP A 735 -23.78 -3.63 -5.57
N LYS A 736 -24.01 -3.87 -6.87
CA LYS A 736 -25.34 -3.69 -7.50
C LYS A 736 -26.10 -5.01 -7.63
N LYS A 737 -25.85 -5.95 -6.69
CA LYS A 737 -26.75 -7.08 -6.40
C LYS A 737 -28.21 -6.63 -6.18
N GLY A 738 -28.44 -5.36 -5.83
CA GLY A 738 -29.77 -4.74 -5.73
C GLY A 738 -30.46 -4.35 -7.04
N ALA A 739 -29.93 -4.66 -8.23
CA ALA A 739 -30.72 -4.50 -9.47
C ALA A 739 -31.90 -5.48 -9.55
N ILE A 740 -31.82 -6.57 -8.79
CA ILE A 740 -32.91 -7.49 -8.50
C ILE A 740 -33.28 -7.27 -7.03
N THR A 741 -34.52 -6.87 -6.78
CA THR A 741 -35.04 -6.66 -5.42
C THR A 741 -36.11 -7.68 -5.08
N ALA A 742 -36.21 -8.06 -3.82
CA ALA A 742 -37.26 -8.89 -3.25
C ALA A 742 -38.17 -8.08 -2.33
N ASN A 743 -39.39 -8.56 -2.13
CA ASN A 743 -40.25 -8.15 -1.03
C ASN A 743 -40.20 -9.24 0.05
N LEU A 744 -40.36 -8.86 1.31
CA LEU A 744 -40.40 -9.78 2.46
C LEU A 744 -41.77 -9.67 3.14
N ILE A 745 -42.48 -10.79 3.25
CA ILE A 745 -43.73 -10.94 4.00
C ILE A 745 -43.40 -11.77 5.25
N LEU A 746 -43.38 -11.13 6.41
CA LEU A 746 -42.94 -11.73 7.67
C LEU A 746 -44.11 -11.97 8.62
N TRP A 747 -44.35 -13.22 8.97
CA TRP A 747 -45.29 -13.65 10.01
C TRP A 747 -44.56 -13.95 11.31
N VAL A 748 -45.04 -13.43 12.43
CA VAL A 748 -44.56 -13.79 13.78
C VAL A 748 -45.70 -14.48 14.51
N ILE A 749 -45.48 -15.72 14.97
CA ILE A 749 -46.54 -16.57 15.57
C ILE A 749 -46.13 -17.12 16.94
N ASN A 750 -47.10 -17.36 17.82
CA ASN A 750 -46.89 -18.00 19.13
C ASN A 750 -46.87 -19.54 19.07
N GLU A 751 -46.74 -20.19 20.22
CA GLU A 751 -46.68 -21.65 20.38
C GLU A 751 -47.95 -22.40 19.95
N LYS A 752 -49.09 -21.68 19.81
CA LYS A 752 -50.36 -22.21 19.31
C LYS A 752 -50.60 -21.94 17.83
N GLY A 753 -49.62 -21.35 17.13
CA GLY A 753 -49.75 -21.00 15.71
C GLY A 753 -50.59 -19.74 15.44
N GLN A 754 -50.78 -18.87 16.43
CA GLN A 754 -51.53 -17.62 16.27
C GLN A 754 -50.58 -16.43 16.05
N PRO A 755 -50.90 -15.47 15.15
CA PRO A 755 -50.10 -14.26 14.99
C PRO A 755 -49.94 -13.49 16.30
N TYR A 756 -48.71 -13.08 16.61
CA TYR A 756 -48.38 -12.45 17.89
C TYR A 756 -47.79 -11.05 17.71
N ALA A 757 -48.25 -10.10 18.53
CA ALA A 757 -47.74 -8.73 18.55
C ALA A 757 -46.30 -8.70 19.10
N SER A 758 -45.36 -8.22 18.29
CA SER A 758 -43.93 -8.18 18.63
C SER A 758 -43.26 -6.91 18.11
N GLU A 759 -42.19 -6.48 18.78
CA GLU A 759 -41.30 -5.44 18.26
C GLU A 759 -40.36 -6.09 17.25
N VAL A 760 -40.43 -5.65 15.98
CA VAL A 760 -39.59 -6.17 14.90
C VAL A 760 -38.67 -5.07 14.41
N ARG A 761 -37.38 -5.38 14.30
CA ARG A 761 -36.37 -4.50 13.73
C ARG A 761 -35.66 -5.17 12.56
N LEU A 762 -35.44 -4.42 11.50
CA LEU A 762 -34.70 -4.84 10.30
C LEU A 762 -33.50 -3.92 10.07
N ASP A 763 -32.29 -4.48 10.00
CA ASP A 763 -31.03 -3.74 9.96
C ASP A 763 -30.92 -2.65 11.06
N GLY A 764 -31.52 -2.94 12.22
CA GLY A 764 -31.58 -2.04 13.38
C GLY A 764 -32.71 -1.00 13.36
N GLN A 765 -33.46 -0.88 12.25
CA GLN A 765 -34.60 0.03 12.14
C GLN A 765 -35.90 -0.66 12.59
N PRO A 766 -36.70 -0.06 13.49
CA PRO A 766 -37.98 -0.60 13.89
C PRO A 766 -39.00 -0.60 12.74
N LEU A 767 -39.83 -1.63 12.68
CA LEU A 767 -40.96 -1.74 11.76
C LEU A 767 -42.25 -1.33 12.46
N GLU A 768 -43.17 -0.74 11.69
CA GLU A 768 -44.53 -0.46 12.19
C GLU A 768 -45.24 -1.77 12.55
N THR A 769 -45.93 -1.75 13.69
CA THR A 769 -46.73 -2.89 14.14
C THR A 769 -47.86 -3.15 13.14
N PRO A 770 -47.99 -4.39 12.62
CA PRO A 770 -49.03 -4.70 11.66
C PRO A 770 -50.41 -4.68 12.34
N LYS A 771 -51.46 -4.60 11.52
CA LYS A 771 -52.83 -4.81 11.99
C LYS A 771 -52.97 -6.20 12.66
N PRO A 772 -53.90 -6.38 13.61
CA PRO A 772 -54.18 -7.69 14.20
C PRO A 772 -54.34 -8.76 13.11
N ASN A 773 -53.70 -9.92 13.32
CA ASN A 773 -53.70 -11.06 12.39
C ASN A 773 -53.09 -10.79 10.99
N SER A 774 -52.27 -9.75 10.80
CA SER A 774 -51.59 -9.43 9.53
C SER A 774 -50.06 -9.56 9.61
N PRO A 775 -49.35 -9.82 8.50
CA PRO A 775 -47.89 -9.90 8.48
C PRO A 775 -47.24 -8.51 8.38
N PHE A 776 -45.95 -8.45 8.70
CA PHE A 776 -45.09 -7.33 8.32
C PHE A 776 -44.74 -7.44 6.84
N VAL A 777 -44.87 -6.35 6.07
CA VAL A 777 -44.57 -6.33 4.63
C VAL A 777 -43.49 -5.30 4.32
N MET A 778 -42.43 -5.74 3.64
CA MET A 778 -41.29 -4.92 3.25
C MET A 778 -41.04 -5.07 1.76
N LYS A 779 -40.73 -3.96 1.07
CA LYS A 779 -40.55 -3.95 -0.39
C LYS A 779 -39.16 -3.48 -0.80
N HIS A 780 -38.73 -3.87 -1.99
CA HIS A 780 -37.49 -3.40 -2.63
C HIS A 780 -36.18 -3.74 -1.87
N LEU A 781 -36.13 -4.86 -1.18
CA LEU A 781 -34.93 -5.33 -0.48
C LEU A 781 -33.91 -5.91 -1.47
N PRO A 782 -32.61 -5.65 -1.32
CA PRO A 782 -31.58 -6.18 -2.22
C PRO A 782 -31.43 -7.71 -2.09
N LEU A 783 -31.33 -8.43 -3.21
CA LEU A 783 -31.04 -9.87 -3.21
C LEU A 783 -29.62 -10.18 -2.74
N ASN A 784 -29.43 -11.38 -2.19
CA ASN A 784 -28.14 -11.94 -1.78
C ASN A 784 -27.32 -11.02 -0.84
N ARG A 785 -28.05 -10.23 -0.04
CA ARG A 785 -27.53 -9.44 1.07
C ARG A 785 -28.05 -10.04 2.37
N ASP A 786 -27.17 -10.08 3.36
CA ASP A 786 -27.51 -10.37 4.74
C ASP A 786 -28.38 -9.24 5.32
N ILE A 787 -29.60 -9.59 5.71
CA ILE A 787 -30.55 -8.69 6.36
C ILE A 787 -30.68 -9.12 7.82
N ALA A 788 -30.32 -8.25 8.75
CA ALA A 788 -30.39 -8.55 10.17
C ALA A 788 -31.82 -8.32 10.69
N LEU A 789 -32.50 -9.39 11.11
CA LEU A 789 -33.80 -9.37 11.74
C LEU A 789 -33.66 -9.54 13.25
N LYS A 790 -34.30 -8.67 14.03
CA LYS A 790 -34.44 -8.80 15.49
C LYS A 790 -35.92 -8.74 15.87
N ILE A 791 -36.37 -9.67 16.71
CA ILE A 791 -37.76 -9.74 17.19
C ILE A 791 -37.73 -9.84 18.71
N GLU A 792 -38.49 -8.98 19.38
CA GLU A 792 -38.67 -8.99 20.83
C GLU A 792 -40.16 -9.07 21.18
N ALA A 793 -40.49 -10.00 22.08
CA ALA A 793 -41.86 -10.28 22.49
C ALA A 793 -41.91 -10.64 23.98
N ILE A 794 -42.92 -10.14 24.71
CA ILE A 794 -42.98 -10.28 26.17
C ILE A 794 -43.31 -11.73 26.54
N GLY A 795 -42.45 -12.38 27.33
CA GLY A 795 -42.61 -13.79 27.74
C GLY A 795 -41.96 -14.80 26.78
N TYR A 796 -41.33 -14.34 25.70
CA TYR A 796 -40.63 -15.17 24.72
C TYR A 796 -39.14 -14.81 24.67
N TYR A 797 -38.30 -15.76 24.27
CA TYR A 797 -36.89 -15.48 24.00
C TYR A 797 -36.75 -14.56 22.78
N PRO A 798 -35.84 -13.56 22.81
CA PRO A 798 -35.60 -12.70 21.67
C PRO A 798 -35.02 -13.50 20.50
N ILE A 799 -35.47 -13.19 19.28
CA ILE A 799 -34.98 -13.83 18.06
C ILE A 799 -34.07 -12.86 17.33
N GLN A 800 -32.89 -13.34 16.95
CA GLN A 800 -31.98 -12.61 16.07
C GLN A 800 -31.55 -13.51 14.91
N LYS A 801 -31.99 -13.19 13.71
CA LYS A 801 -31.74 -13.98 12.50
C LYS A 801 -31.16 -13.13 11.38
N THR A 802 -30.35 -13.74 10.54
CA THR A 802 -29.96 -13.15 9.25
C THR A 802 -30.80 -13.79 8.16
N ILE A 803 -31.55 -12.98 7.42
CA ILE A 803 -32.29 -13.42 6.24
C ILE A 803 -31.50 -13.07 5.00
N VAL A 804 -31.39 -14.00 4.06
CA VAL A 804 -30.86 -13.75 2.72
C VAL A 804 -31.96 -14.03 1.71
N LEU A 805 -32.39 -13.00 0.99
CA LEU A 805 -33.39 -13.13 -0.06
C LEU A 805 -32.70 -13.60 -1.33
N ALA A 806 -33.00 -14.82 -1.77
CA ALA A 806 -32.36 -15.45 -2.92
C ALA A 806 -33.18 -15.37 -4.21
N GLN A 807 -34.49 -15.09 -4.10
CA GLN A 807 -35.42 -15.02 -5.24
C GLN A 807 -36.04 -13.63 -5.39
N PRO A 808 -36.18 -13.10 -6.63
CA PRO A 808 -36.94 -11.88 -6.89
C PRO A 808 -38.41 -12.00 -6.44
N ASN A 809 -39.04 -10.86 -6.12
CA ASN A 809 -40.46 -10.74 -5.70
C ASN A 809 -40.75 -11.17 -4.24
N ASP A 810 -41.99 -11.58 -3.95
CA ASP A 810 -42.50 -11.83 -2.60
C ASP A 810 -41.89 -13.09 -1.98
N ASN A 811 -41.13 -12.90 -0.91
CA ASN A 811 -40.56 -13.96 -0.10
C ASN A 811 -41.31 -14.01 1.24
N GLU A 812 -41.98 -15.11 1.53
CA GLU A 812 -42.69 -15.30 2.79
C GLU A 812 -41.78 -15.97 3.83
N VAL A 813 -41.65 -15.36 5.01
CA VAL A 813 -40.90 -15.87 6.15
C VAL A 813 -41.82 -15.97 7.35
N ILE A 814 -41.86 -17.14 7.99
CA ILE A 814 -42.67 -17.40 9.17
C ILE A 814 -41.72 -17.66 10.35
N ILE A 815 -41.88 -16.88 11.42
CA ILE A 815 -41.06 -16.97 12.62
C ILE A 815 -41.93 -17.37 13.82
N PRO A 816 -41.86 -18.63 14.26
CA PRO A 816 -42.48 -19.05 15.50
C PRO A 816 -41.63 -18.66 16.71
N LEU A 817 -42.28 -18.12 17.75
CA LEU A 817 -41.67 -17.69 19.01
C LEU A 817 -41.49 -18.86 19.99
N SER A 818 -40.47 -18.75 20.87
CA SER A 818 -40.16 -19.75 21.90
C SER A 818 -40.36 -19.17 23.30
N GLU A 819 -41.23 -19.78 24.10
CA GLU A 819 -41.57 -19.32 25.45
C GLU A 819 -40.35 -19.36 26.39
N LYS A 820 -40.28 -18.39 27.32
CA LYS A 820 -39.30 -18.41 28.41
C LYS A 820 -39.71 -19.42 29.49
N VAL A 821 -38.77 -20.24 29.92
CA VAL A 821 -38.96 -21.32 30.90
C VAL A 821 -37.86 -21.30 31.97
N ASN A 822 -38.14 -21.91 33.12
CA ASN A 822 -37.20 -22.08 34.23
C ASN A 822 -37.04 -23.57 34.58
N TYR A 823 -35.88 -23.93 35.15
CA TYR A 823 -35.54 -25.28 35.62
C TYR A 823 -34.99 -25.21 37.06
N LEU A 824 -35.86 -24.94 38.04
CA LEU A 824 -35.42 -24.66 39.42
C LEU A 824 -35.55 -25.86 40.37
N ASN A 825 -36.57 -26.69 40.18
CA ASN A 825 -36.90 -27.77 41.12
C ASN A 825 -36.44 -29.13 40.59
N ALA A 826 -35.39 -29.69 41.20
CA ALA A 826 -34.87 -31.01 40.85
C ALA A 826 -35.71 -32.14 41.47
N ILE A 827 -36.05 -33.14 40.67
CA ILE A 827 -36.43 -34.46 41.15
C ILE A 827 -35.13 -35.26 41.35
N LYS A 828 -34.79 -35.55 42.61
CA LYS A 828 -33.56 -36.27 43.00
C LYS A 828 -33.82 -37.77 43.10
N ASN A 829 -32.86 -38.60 42.68
CA ASN A 829 -32.95 -40.07 42.61
C ASN A 829 -33.83 -40.62 41.47
N TYR A 830 -33.77 -40.00 40.29
CA TYR A 830 -34.37 -40.61 39.11
C TYR A 830 -33.48 -41.75 38.62
N ASP A 831 -34.04 -42.95 38.46
CA ASP A 831 -33.39 -44.11 37.83
C ASP A 831 -33.99 -44.34 36.44
N PRO A 832 -33.39 -43.78 35.37
CA PRO A 832 -33.84 -44.06 34.02
C PRO A 832 -33.41 -45.47 33.61
N ASP A 833 -34.34 -46.42 33.61
CA ASP A 833 -34.12 -47.83 33.23
C ASP A 833 -33.41 -48.05 31.86
N ASN A 834 -33.20 -47.03 31.01
CA ASN A 834 -32.58 -47.19 29.69
C ASN A 834 -31.81 -45.99 29.09
N GLU A 835 -31.49 -44.90 29.81
CA GLU A 835 -31.13 -43.62 29.15
C GLU A 835 -29.67 -43.12 29.31
N PHE A 836 -28.82 -43.82 30.05
CA PHE A 836 -27.44 -43.42 30.29
C PHE A 836 -26.55 -44.64 30.54
N GLN A 837 -25.26 -44.49 30.28
CA GLN A 837 -24.27 -45.54 30.49
C GLN A 837 -23.12 -44.98 31.33
N ASN A 838 -22.89 -45.61 32.48
CA ASN A 838 -21.83 -45.24 33.42
C ASN A 838 -20.57 -46.01 33.08
N PHE A 839 -19.43 -45.30 33.10
CA PHE A 839 -18.11 -45.89 32.94
C PHE A 839 -17.24 -45.54 34.14
N ARG A 840 -16.34 -46.46 34.51
CA ARG A 840 -15.37 -46.34 35.62
C ARG A 840 -16.04 -46.18 36.99
N LYS A 841 -15.73 -47.05 37.95
CA LYS A 841 -16.28 -46.95 39.32
C LYS A 841 -15.57 -45.93 40.22
N ASN A 842 -14.29 -45.64 40.00
CA ASN A 842 -13.42 -44.98 41.01
C ASN A 842 -12.61 -43.76 40.54
N ILE A 843 -12.60 -43.38 39.25
CA ILE A 843 -11.78 -42.28 38.71
C ILE A 843 -12.62 -41.47 37.73
N ASP A 844 -12.80 -40.16 38.00
CA ASP A 844 -13.51 -39.16 37.17
C ASP A 844 -14.66 -39.76 36.35
N LYS A 845 -15.78 -40.10 37.02
CA LYS A 845 -16.94 -40.77 36.42
C LYS A 845 -17.41 -39.98 35.20
N ASP A 846 -17.34 -40.60 34.02
CA ASP A 846 -17.95 -40.09 32.81
C ASP A 846 -19.25 -40.84 32.57
N VAL A 847 -20.33 -40.06 32.41
CA VAL A 847 -21.67 -40.56 32.16
C VAL A 847 -22.08 -40.09 30.79
N LEU A 848 -22.27 -41.03 29.88
CA LEU A 848 -22.79 -40.72 28.55
C LEU A 848 -24.31 -40.58 28.64
N MET A 849 -24.79 -39.39 28.28
CA MET A 849 -26.21 -39.04 28.21
C MET A 849 -26.52 -38.50 26.84
N SER A 850 -27.45 -39.12 26.10
CA SER A 850 -27.87 -38.59 24.81
C SER A 850 -29.23 -39.14 24.39
N ASN A 851 -30.01 -38.30 23.72
CA ASN A 851 -31.33 -38.64 23.17
C ASN A 851 -31.27 -39.66 22.02
N SER A 852 -30.08 -39.97 21.49
CA SER A 852 -29.92 -40.72 20.24
C SER A 852 -28.72 -41.66 20.24
N LEU A 853 -28.18 -41.99 21.42
CA LEU A 853 -27.06 -42.91 21.55
C LEU A 853 -27.57 -44.36 21.66
N PRO A 854 -27.29 -45.25 20.70
CA PRO A 854 -27.44 -46.69 20.91
C PRO A 854 -26.59 -47.10 22.13
N LYS A 855 -27.08 -48.03 22.96
CA LYS A 855 -26.27 -48.56 24.08
C LYS A 855 -24.95 -49.10 23.51
N ILE A 856 -23.81 -48.61 24.03
CA ILE A 856 -22.51 -49.08 23.56
C ILE A 856 -22.35 -50.52 24.05
N PRO A 857 -22.08 -51.50 23.15
CA PRO A 857 -22.01 -52.91 23.56
C PRO A 857 -20.89 -53.13 24.59
N PRO A 858 -21.14 -53.81 25.74
CA PRO A 858 -20.12 -54.03 26.77
C PRO A 858 -18.84 -54.72 26.28
N GLN A 859 -18.98 -55.56 25.25
CA GLN A 859 -17.87 -56.27 24.60
C GLN A 859 -17.12 -55.43 23.56
N SER A 860 -17.63 -54.25 23.20
CA SER A 860 -17.04 -53.44 22.14
C SER A 860 -15.73 -52.78 22.53
N ARG A 861 -14.90 -52.47 21.54
CA ARG A 861 -13.68 -51.70 21.76
C ARG A 861 -13.96 -50.34 22.39
N LEU A 862 -14.99 -49.64 21.92
CA LEU A 862 -15.40 -48.34 22.43
C LEU A 862 -15.71 -48.38 23.94
N PHE A 863 -16.47 -49.40 24.39
CA PHE A 863 -16.77 -49.58 25.81
C PHE A 863 -15.48 -49.79 26.62
N SER A 864 -14.55 -50.62 26.11
CA SER A 864 -13.26 -50.86 26.75
C SER A 864 -12.40 -49.60 26.86
N ASP A 865 -12.40 -48.74 25.84
CA ASP A 865 -11.61 -47.51 25.82
C ASP A 865 -12.14 -46.48 26.86
N PHE A 866 -13.47 -46.36 27.01
CA PHE A 866 -14.08 -45.54 28.06
C PHE A 866 -13.84 -46.07 29.47
N GLU A 867 -13.80 -47.39 29.68
CA GLU A 867 -13.47 -48.01 30.98
C GLU A 867 -11.99 -47.80 31.36
N LYS A 868 -11.08 -47.84 30.39
CA LYS A 868 -9.63 -47.83 30.66
C LYS A 868 -8.99 -46.46 30.76
N SER A 869 -9.59 -45.41 30.17
CA SER A 869 -8.93 -44.11 30.05
C SER A 869 -9.88 -42.93 30.28
N VAL A 870 -9.48 -42.04 31.19
CA VAL A 870 -10.17 -40.76 31.46
C VAL A 870 -10.07 -39.75 30.32
N ALA A 871 -9.24 -40.03 29.31
CA ALA A 871 -9.11 -39.15 28.15
C ALA A 871 -10.35 -39.17 27.25
N TYR A 872 -11.18 -40.21 27.33
CA TYR A 872 -12.43 -40.33 26.57
C TYR A 872 -13.55 -39.64 27.37
N ARG A 873 -13.98 -38.48 26.90
CA ARG A 873 -14.80 -37.54 27.70
C ARG A 873 -16.29 -37.62 27.42
N ASP A 874 -16.64 -37.76 26.15
CA ASP A 874 -18.02 -37.76 25.70
C ASP A 874 -18.14 -38.43 24.33
N ALA A 875 -19.32 -38.95 24.01
CA ALA A 875 -19.59 -39.62 22.75
C ALA A 875 -21.01 -39.37 22.26
N VAL A 876 -21.16 -39.28 20.94
CA VAL A 876 -22.46 -39.13 20.29
C VAL A 876 -22.51 -40.02 19.06
N PHE A 877 -23.68 -40.57 18.77
CA PHE A 877 -23.92 -41.28 17.52
C PHE A 877 -24.33 -40.27 16.44
N GLN A 878 -23.62 -40.25 15.32
CA GLN A 878 -23.93 -39.40 14.17
C GLN A 878 -24.72 -40.22 13.13
N PRO A 879 -26.05 -40.09 13.09
CA PRO A 879 -26.90 -40.92 12.23
C PRO A 879 -26.59 -40.80 10.73
N ASN A 880 -26.13 -39.62 10.27
CA ASN A 880 -25.77 -39.44 8.85
C ASN A 880 -24.48 -40.18 8.46
N LEU A 881 -23.64 -40.54 9.44
CA LEU A 881 -22.38 -41.26 9.22
C LEU A 881 -22.48 -42.75 9.61
N ASP A 882 -23.52 -43.14 10.36
CA ASP A 882 -23.65 -44.47 11.00
C ASP A 882 -22.45 -44.81 11.91
N GLU A 883 -21.94 -43.79 12.60
CA GLU A 883 -20.69 -43.84 13.38
C GLU A 883 -20.85 -43.15 14.74
N PHE A 884 -20.15 -43.64 15.76
CA PHE A 884 -19.92 -42.91 17.01
C PHE A 884 -18.76 -41.93 16.84
N LEU A 885 -19.00 -40.68 17.21
CA LEU A 885 -17.99 -39.64 17.33
C LEU A 885 -17.65 -39.45 18.79
N VAL A 886 -16.36 -39.58 19.12
CA VAL A 886 -15.89 -39.68 20.50
C VAL A 886 -14.82 -38.64 20.76
N VAL A 887 -15.03 -37.81 21.76
CA VAL A 887 -14.07 -36.76 22.13
C VAL A 887 -12.97 -37.35 22.99
N ASN A 888 -11.72 -37.14 22.56
CA ASN A 888 -10.54 -37.50 23.34
C ASN A 888 -9.75 -36.25 23.72
N SER A 889 -9.72 -35.92 25.03
CA SER A 889 -9.08 -34.71 25.54
C SER A 889 -7.55 -34.78 25.50
N PHE A 890 -6.97 -35.98 25.56
CA PHE A 890 -5.53 -36.19 25.51
C PHE A 890 -4.95 -36.04 24.11
N THR A 891 -5.55 -36.73 23.12
CA THR A 891 -5.14 -36.61 21.71
C THR A 891 -5.66 -35.32 21.06
N LYS A 892 -6.61 -34.64 21.71
CA LYS A 892 -7.21 -33.36 21.31
C LYS A 892 -7.95 -33.44 19.97
N ASN A 893 -8.55 -34.60 19.72
CA ASN A 893 -9.24 -34.92 18.46
C ASN A 893 -10.60 -35.55 18.75
N ILE A 894 -11.39 -35.71 17.68
CA ILE A 894 -12.62 -36.50 17.66
C ILE A 894 -12.29 -37.81 16.96
N LEU A 895 -12.55 -38.93 17.62
CA LEU A 895 -12.31 -40.28 17.12
C LEU A 895 -13.60 -40.87 16.55
N ILE A 896 -13.46 -41.76 15.57
CA ILE A 896 -14.57 -42.43 14.89
C ILE A 896 -14.59 -43.91 15.24
N TYR A 897 -15.73 -44.40 15.72
CA TYR A 897 -16.04 -45.83 15.84
C TYR A 897 -17.28 -46.14 14.99
N ASN A 898 -17.37 -47.34 14.41
CA ASN A 898 -18.58 -47.77 13.71
C ASN A 898 -19.75 -48.02 14.68
N ALA A 899 -20.96 -48.24 14.16
CA ALA A 899 -22.15 -48.55 14.97
C ALA A 899 -22.01 -49.76 15.92
N ALA A 900 -21.06 -50.67 15.69
CA ALA A 900 -20.75 -51.79 16.59
C ALA A 900 -19.73 -51.44 17.69
N GLY A 901 -19.04 -50.30 17.59
CA GLY A 901 -18.02 -49.85 18.52
C GLY A 901 -16.61 -50.43 18.29
N GLU A 902 -16.28 -50.89 17.07
CA GLU A 902 -15.10 -51.71 16.77
C GLU A 902 -13.95 -51.02 16.00
N ILE A 903 -14.23 -50.04 15.13
CA ILE A 903 -13.16 -49.38 14.34
C ILE A 903 -12.35 -48.42 15.25
N GLY A 904 -11.01 -48.57 15.20
CA GLY A 904 -10.09 -48.22 16.30
C GLY A 904 -9.64 -46.76 16.46
N PRO A 905 -8.93 -46.47 17.58
CA PRO A 905 -8.61 -45.13 18.13
C PRO A 905 -7.71 -44.20 17.29
N ASN A 906 -7.50 -44.50 16.01
CA ASN A 906 -6.67 -43.73 15.09
C ASN A 906 -7.45 -43.11 13.92
N LYS A 907 -8.73 -43.46 13.72
CA LYS A 907 -9.58 -42.80 12.72
C LYS A 907 -10.08 -41.49 13.30
N ILE A 908 -9.49 -40.39 12.85
CA ILE A 908 -9.82 -39.03 13.30
C ILE A 908 -10.92 -38.46 12.42
N PHE A 909 -11.94 -37.88 13.03
CA PHE A 909 -12.87 -37.01 12.34
C PHE A 909 -12.22 -35.64 12.16
N ASP A 910 -11.76 -35.38 10.93
CA ASP A 910 -11.04 -34.15 10.59
C ASP A 910 -11.96 -32.93 10.68
N VAL A 911 -11.57 -31.95 11.49
CA VAL A 911 -12.30 -30.69 11.65
C VAL A 911 -11.46 -29.49 11.21
N SER A 912 -12.04 -28.59 10.43
CA SER A 912 -11.33 -27.40 9.91
C SER A 912 -11.52 -26.19 10.82
N ILE A 913 -10.58 -25.92 11.74
CA ILE A 913 -10.71 -24.81 12.72
C ILE A 913 -9.92 -23.57 12.24
N PRO A 914 -10.51 -22.34 12.25
CA PRO A 914 -9.87 -21.15 11.69
C PRO A 914 -8.75 -20.52 12.55
N ASP A 915 -8.66 -20.73 13.88
CA ASP A 915 -7.60 -20.07 14.69
C ASP A 915 -7.29 -20.74 16.06
N PRO A 916 -6.00 -21.02 16.40
CA PRO A 916 -4.92 -21.31 15.46
C PRO A 916 -5.28 -22.56 14.64
N PRO A 917 -4.84 -22.63 13.37
CA PRO A 917 -5.35 -23.61 12.41
C PRO A 917 -5.15 -25.06 12.87
N GLY A 918 -6.27 -25.80 12.91
CA GLY A 918 -6.27 -27.26 12.79
C GLY A 918 -6.23 -28.12 14.05
N LYS A 919 -6.36 -27.61 15.29
CA LYS A 919 -6.42 -28.49 16.49
C LYS A 919 -7.32 -27.97 17.60
N LEU A 920 -8.12 -28.85 18.23
CA LEU A 920 -8.79 -28.59 19.52
C LEU A 920 -7.74 -28.52 20.65
N LYS A 921 -8.06 -27.95 21.82
CA LYS A 921 -7.08 -27.78 22.92
C LYS A 921 -7.33 -28.72 24.09
N SER A 922 -8.58 -28.84 24.53
CA SER A 922 -9.05 -29.84 25.49
C SER A 922 -10.55 -30.04 25.26
N PRO A 923 -10.96 -30.79 24.24
CA PRO A 923 -12.37 -31.03 23.99
C PRO A 923 -12.96 -31.90 25.11
N GLU A 924 -14.15 -31.55 25.59
CA GLU A 924 -14.79 -32.19 26.76
C GLU A 924 -16.21 -32.70 26.50
N GLY A 925 -16.95 -32.11 25.56
CA GLY A 925 -18.34 -32.46 25.29
C GLY A 925 -18.65 -32.47 23.81
N ILE A 926 -19.51 -33.39 23.38
CA ILE A 926 -19.94 -33.51 21.98
C ILE A 926 -21.42 -33.82 21.89
N THR A 927 -22.10 -33.18 20.94
CA THR A 927 -23.48 -33.51 20.61
C THR A 927 -23.77 -33.27 19.14
N VAL A 928 -24.90 -33.79 18.67
CA VAL A 928 -25.38 -33.59 17.30
C VAL A 928 -26.81 -33.09 17.32
N ASP A 929 -27.13 -32.23 16.37
CA ASP A 929 -28.50 -31.78 16.15
C ASP A 929 -29.21 -32.69 15.13
N SER A 930 -30.51 -32.49 14.92
CA SER A 930 -31.29 -33.30 13.97
C SER A 930 -30.87 -33.16 12.50
N GLU A 931 -30.02 -32.19 12.18
CA GLU A 931 -29.47 -31.98 10.83
C GLU A 931 -28.11 -32.68 10.66
N GLY A 932 -27.57 -33.25 11.74
CA GLY A 932 -26.26 -33.88 11.77
C GLY A 932 -25.11 -32.87 11.89
N ASN A 933 -25.38 -31.62 12.31
CA ASN A 933 -24.30 -30.71 12.69
C ASN A 933 -23.71 -31.16 14.03
N ILE A 934 -22.39 -31.02 14.17
CA ILE A 934 -21.62 -31.50 15.32
C ILE A 934 -21.18 -30.31 16.16
N TYR A 935 -21.43 -30.39 17.47
CA TYR A 935 -21.15 -29.35 18.44
C TYR A 935 -20.09 -29.87 19.42
N VAL A 936 -19.01 -29.14 19.62
CA VAL A 936 -17.86 -29.58 20.44
C VAL A 936 -17.48 -28.51 21.45
N ALA A 937 -17.53 -28.83 22.74
CA ALA A 937 -17.05 -27.95 23.80
C ALA A 937 -15.53 -28.09 23.92
N ASP A 938 -14.78 -27.04 23.59
CA ASP A 938 -13.33 -26.98 23.79
C ASP A 938 -13.05 -26.21 25.10
N TRP A 939 -12.97 -26.97 26.18
CA TRP A 939 -12.69 -26.48 27.53
C TRP A 939 -11.44 -25.60 27.56
N GLY A 940 -10.37 -26.04 26.88
CA GLY A 940 -9.09 -25.33 26.88
C GLY A 940 -9.11 -24.00 26.11
N ARG A 941 -10.12 -23.79 25.26
CA ARG A 941 -10.33 -22.56 24.48
C ARG A 941 -11.54 -21.73 24.90
N HIS A 942 -12.26 -22.15 25.94
CA HIS A 942 -13.38 -21.41 26.51
C HIS A 942 -14.49 -21.14 25.48
N ARG A 943 -14.72 -22.08 24.57
CA ARG A 943 -15.67 -21.92 23.47
C ARG A 943 -16.25 -23.25 23.03
N VAL A 944 -17.38 -23.17 22.33
CA VAL A 944 -17.99 -24.28 21.59
C VAL A 944 -17.79 -24.08 20.10
N TYR A 945 -17.34 -25.12 19.41
CA TYR A 945 -17.21 -25.17 17.97
C TYR A 945 -18.39 -25.90 17.33
N LEU A 946 -18.90 -25.38 16.20
CA LEU A 946 -19.90 -26.03 15.37
C LEU A 946 -19.28 -26.44 14.04
N PHE A 947 -19.53 -27.69 13.64
CA PHE A 947 -19.09 -28.28 12.39
C PHE A 947 -20.26 -28.89 11.63
N LYS A 948 -20.15 -28.96 10.31
CA LYS A 948 -20.99 -29.83 9.48
C LYS A 948 -20.58 -31.29 9.69
N SER A 949 -21.41 -32.22 9.23
CA SER A 949 -21.10 -33.66 9.21
C SER A 949 -19.86 -34.03 8.38
N ASP A 950 -19.37 -33.14 7.51
CA ASP A 950 -18.13 -33.30 6.75
C ASP A 950 -16.89 -32.68 7.43
N GLY A 951 -17.04 -32.14 8.64
CA GLY A 951 -15.94 -31.52 9.40
C GLY A 951 -15.70 -30.03 9.09
N SER A 952 -16.45 -29.44 8.15
CA SER A 952 -16.36 -28.01 7.82
C SER A 952 -16.84 -27.15 8.99
N PHE A 953 -16.03 -26.19 9.42
CA PHE A 953 -16.42 -25.25 10.46
C PHE A 953 -17.55 -24.33 10.01
N ILE A 954 -18.55 -24.19 10.88
CA ILE A 954 -19.70 -23.31 10.71
C ILE A 954 -19.48 -22.01 11.49
N ARG A 955 -19.21 -22.12 12.80
CA ARG A 955 -19.05 -20.98 13.73
C ARG A 955 -18.53 -21.44 15.09
N GLN A 956 -18.27 -20.48 15.99
CA GLN A 956 -17.95 -20.73 17.40
C GLN A 956 -18.81 -19.85 18.32
N ILE A 957 -19.00 -20.31 19.55
CA ILE A 957 -19.72 -19.61 20.63
C ILE A 957 -18.79 -19.47 21.84
N GLY A 958 -18.64 -18.26 22.40
CA GLY A 958 -17.71 -17.96 23.49
C GLY A 958 -16.26 -17.69 23.05
N GLY A 959 -15.36 -17.60 24.02
CA GLY A 959 -13.92 -17.34 23.86
C GLY A 959 -13.40 -16.14 24.67
N PHE A 960 -12.15 -16.20 25.11
CA PHE A 960 -11.45 -15.06 25.71
C PHE A 960 -10.88 -14.13 24.64
N ASP A 961 -11.71 -13.27 24.06
CA ASP A 961 -11.23 -12.20 23.20
C ASP A 961 -10.72 -11.03 24.06
N ASN A 962 -9.53 -11.20 24.65
CA ASN A 962 -8.78 -10.18 25.41
C ASN A 962 -9.51 -9.57 26.63
N TRP A 963 -8.81 -9.45 27.76
CA TRP A 963 -9.29 -8.68 28.92
C TRP A 963 -9.47 -7.20 28.52
N GLY A 964 -10.70 -6.84 28.13
CA GLY A 964 -11.02 -5.52 27.57
C GLY A 964 -12.31 -5.50 26.77
N ALA A 965 -13.45 -5.79 27.43
CA ALA A 965 -14.84 -5.51 27.03
C ALA A 965 -15.10 -5.28 25.52
N SER A 966 -15.53 -6.32 24.80
CA SER A 966 -16.23 -6.15 23.52
C SER A 966 -17.65 -5.63 23.76
N LYS A 967 -17.91 -4.41 23.29
CA LYS A 967 -19.25 -3.88 23.05
C LYS A 967 -19.88 -4.66 21.87
N THR A 968 -20.35 -5.89 22.11
CA THR A 968 -21.51 -6.53 21.46
C THR A 968 -21.64 -7.99 21.94
N GLY A 969 -22.20 -8.20 23.14
CA GLY A 969 -23.08 -9.34 23.44
C GLY A 969 -22.55 -10.79 23.44
N SER A 970 -21.25 -11.08 23.47
CA SER A 970 -20.76 -12.45 23.72
C SER A 970 -20.48 -12.66 25.21
N SER A 971 -21.29 -13.49 25.87
CA SER A 971 -21.07 -13.95 27.24
C SER A 971 -19.79 -14.79 27.32
N SER A 972 -19.01 -14.56 28.37
CA SER A 972 -17.79 -15.32 28.66
C SER A 972 -18.13 -16.73 29.15
N LEU A 973 -18.11 -17.73 28.26
CA LEU A 973 -18.07 -19.15 28.66
C LEU A 973 -16.75 -19.42 29.38
N ILE A 974 -16.80 -20.05 30.55
CA ILE A 974 -15.61 -20.40 31.32
C ILE A 974 -15.55 -21.91 31.48
N TYR A 975 -14.62 -22.55 30.78
CA TYR A 975 -14.41 -24.00 30.85
C TYR A 975 -15.65 -24.82 30.44
N PRO A 976 -16.20 -24.62 29.23
CA PRO A 976 -17.38 -25.36 28.78
C PRO A 976 -17.09 -26.87 28.75
N SER A 977 -18.02 -27.69 29.26
CA SER A 977 -17.81 -29.13 29.50
C SER A 977 -18.82 -30.04 28.80
N ARG A 978 -20.14 -29.84 28.95
CA ARG A 978 -21.19 -30.66 28.32
C ARG A 978 -22.14 -29.79 27.50
N ILE A 979 -22.72 -30.39 26.46
CA ILE A 979 -23.59 -29.69 25.52
C ILE A 979 -24.85 -30.54 25.28
N ALA A 980 -26.02 -29.89 25.29
CA ALA A 980 -27.27 -30.47 24.83
C ALA A 980 -27.98 -29.53 23.86
N ILE A 981 -28.68 -30.09 22.87
CA ILE A 981 -29.48 -29.32 21.91
C ILE A 981 -30.96 -29.47 22.22
N GLU A 982 -31.64 -28.35 22.43
CA GLU A 982 -33.09 -28.27 22.56
C GLU A 982 -33.70 -28.01 21.18
N GLU A 983 -34.42 -29.00 20.64
CA GLU A 983 -35.00 -28.93 19.30
C GLU A 983 -36.51 -29.14 19.30
N ASP A 984 -37.22 -28.29 18.57
CA ASP A 984 -38.65 -28.43 18.35
C ASP A 984 -38.89 -29.49 17.26
N LYS A 985 -39.02 -30.75 17.67
CA LYS A 985 -39.30 -31.86 16.73
C LYS A 985 -40.78 -31.94 16.33
N ALA A 986 -41.67 -31.41 17.18
CA ALA A 986 -43.11 -31.45 16.95
C ALA A 986 -43.54 -30.45 15.87
N GLY A 987 -42.94 -29.25 15.87
CA GLY A 987 -43.31 -28.15 14.99
C GLY A 987 -44.71 -27.58 15.27
N ILE A 988 -45.05 -26.53 14.56
CA ILE A 988 -46.33 -25.82 14.63
C ILE A 988 -46.92 -25.80 13.23
N GLU A 989 -48.19 -26.14 13.10
CA GLU A 989 -48.90 -26.02 11.82
C GLU A 989 -49.43 -24.60 11.66
N PHE A 990 -49.04 -23.92 10.59
CA PHE A 990 -49.48 -22.57 10.27
C PHE A 990 -49.67 -22.41 8.76
N ARG A 991 -50.90 -22.07 8.34
CA ARG A 991 -51.27 -21.86 6.93
C ARG A 991 -50.86 -23.02 6.01
N GLY A 992 -51.12 -24.26 6.45
CA GLY A 992 -50.78 -25.48 5.72
C GLY A 992 -49.28 -25.78 5.62
N LYS A 993 -48.43 -25.03 6.33
CA LYS A 993 -46.99 -25.27 6.46
C LYS A 993 -46.66 -25.67 7.89
N LYS A 994 -45.87 -26.73 8.04
CA LYS A 994 -45.28 -27.10 9.32
C LYS A 994 -44.00 -26.27 9.53
N VAL A 995 -43.98 -25.44 10.56
CA VAL A 995 -42.85 -24.55 10.91
C VAL A 995 -42.27 -24.91 12.27
N TYR A 996 -40.95 -24.78 12.43
CA TYR A 996 -40.24 -25.22 13.62
C TYR A 996 -39.64 -24.03 14.37
N ARG A 997 -39.70 -24.09 15.71
CA ARG A 997 -39.07 -23.09 16.59
C ARG A 997 -37.55 -23.20 16.58
N GLU A 998 -36.90 -22.11 17.00
CA GLU A 998 -35.43 -22.00 16.95
C GLU A 998 -34.76 -23.03 17.87
N LYS A 999 -33.70 -23.68 17.39
CA LYS A 999 -32.90 -24.58 18.21
C LYS A 999 -32.12 -23.76 19.23
N HIS A 1000 -32.06 -24.25 20.47
CA HIS A 1000 -31.21 -23.65 21.49
C HIS A 1000 -30.14 -24.63 21.93
N ILE A 1001 -29.00 -24.09 22.35
CA ILE A 1001 -27.88 -24.88 22.85
C ILE A 1001 -27.80 -24.65 24.35
N LEU A 1002 -27.79 -25.73 25.13
CA LEU A 1002 -27.47 -25.69 26.54
C LEU A 1002 -26.01 -26.11 26.71
N ILE A 1003 -25.23 -25.29 27.40
CA ILE A 1003 -23.80 -25.51 27.62
C ILE A 1003 -23.55 -25.45 29.13
N SER A 1004 -23.01 -26.51 29.70
CA SER A 1004 -22.49 -26.46 31.07
C SER A 1004 -21.07 -25.89 31.06
N ASP A 1005 -20.76 -25.06 32.03
CA ASP A 1005 -19.42 -24.50 32.25
C ASP A 1005 -19.09 -24.51 33.76
N LEU A 1006 -18.04 -23.80 34.18
CA LEU A 1006 -17.65 -23.73 35.60
C LEU A 1006 -18.76 -23.17 36.53
N PHE A 1007 -19.64 -22.30 36.02
CA PHE A 1007 -20.60 -21.51 36.80
C PHE A 1007 -22.05 -21.97 36.70
N GLY A 1008 -22.37 -22.90 35.80
CA GLY A 1008 -23.72 -23.47 35.67
C GLY A 1008 -24.04 -23.94 34.26
N ILE A 1009 -25.32 -23.95 33.92
CA ILE A 1009 -25.83 -24.30 32.58
C ILE A 1009 -26.39 -23.05 31.91
N HIS A 1010 -25.89 -22.76 30.72
CA HIS A 1010 -26.18 -21.57 29.96
C HIS A 1010 -26.99 -21.93 28.72
N LYS A 1011 -28.04 -21.17 28.42
CA LYS A 1011 -28.83 -21.34 27.20
C LYS A 1011 -28.44 -20.29 26.17
N PHE A 1012 -28.17 -20.74 24.96
CA PHE A 1012 -27.73 -19.92 23.85
C PHE A 1012 -28.61 -20.08 22.62
N THR A 1013 -28.69 -19.02 21.82
CA THR A 1013 -29.05 -19.13 20.40
C THR A 1013 -27.95 -19.88 19.63
N LEU A 1014 -28.25 -20.40 18.44
CA LEU A 1014 -27.23 -20.93 17.53
C LEU A 1014 -26.22 -19.86 17.07
N SER A 1015 -26.53 -18.56 17.24
CA SER A 1015 -25.61 -17.44 16.95
C SER A 1015 -24.69 -17.09 18.12
N GLY A 1016 -24.82 -17.77 19.26
CA GLY A 1016 -23.96 -17.56 20.43
C GLY A 1016 -24.39 -16.40 21.32
N ILE A 1017 -25.65 -15.98 21.22
CA ILE A 1017 -26.25 -15.01 22.15
C ILE A 1017 -26.76 -15.78 23.35
N GLU A 1018 -26.29 -15.42 24.54
CA GLU A 1018 -26.79 -15.97 25.79
C GLU A 1018 -28.23 -15.50 26.04
N LEU A 1019 -29.14 -16.44 26.20
CA LEU A 1019 -30.57 -16.22 26.42
C LEU A 1019 -30.94 -16.31 27.91
N ASP A 1020 -30.35 -17.26 28.63
CA ASP A 1020 -30.66 -17.53 30.04
C ASP A 1020 -29.56 -18.35 30.74
N ARG A 1021 -29.62 -18.40 32.08
CA ARG A 1021 -28.75 -19.25 32.92
C ARG A 1021 -29.59 -20.07 33.89
N TYR A 1022 -29.25 -21.34 34.03
CA TYR A 1022 -29.88 -22.31 34.92
C TYR A 1022 -28.81 -22.95 35.81
N LEU A 1023 -29.21 -23.38 37.01
CA LEU A 1023 -28.37 -24.20 37.89
C LEU A 1023 -27.01 -23.56 38.17
N ASN A 1024 -27.02 -22.28 38.53
CA ASN A 1024 -25.83 -21.48 38.77
C ASN A 1024 -25.31 -21.62 40.22
N ASN A 1025 -24.14 -21.06 40.51
CA ASN A 1025 -23.52 -21.11 41.85
C ASN A 1025 -24.37 -20.51 42.97
N GLU A 1026 -25.30 -19.58 42.69
CA GLU A 1026 -26.18 -19.01 43.72
C GLU A 1026 -27.14 -20.06 44.30
N GLN A 1027 -27.36 -21.15 43.57
CA GLN A 1027 -28.25 -22.25 43.95
C GLN A 1027 -27.50 -23.44 44.57
N ASN A 1028 -26.21 -23.27 44.93
CA ASN A 1028 -25.37 -24.24 45.67
C ASN A 1028 -25.22 -25.64 45.02
N TYR A 1029 -25.21 -25.73 43.68
CA TYR A 1029 -25.04 -27.00 42.97
C TYR A 1029 -23.59 -27.48 42.82
N GLY A 1030 -22.60 -26.71 43.31
CA GLY A 1030 -21.18 -27.07 43.40
C GLY A 1030 -20.39 -26.85 42.10
N LEU A 1031 -19.28 -26.12 42.19
CA LEU A 1031 -18.38 -25.78 41.07
C LEU A 1031 -17.86 -27.04 40.36
N GLY A 1032 -18.13 -27.15 39.05
CA GLY A 1032 -17.54 -28.19 38.19
C GLY A 1032 -18.06 -29.61 38.40
N ASN A 1033 -19.15 -29.82 39.13
CA ASN A 1033 -19.68 -31.15 39.44
C ASN A 1033 -20.71 -31.68 38.44
N LEU A 1034 -21.13 -30.86 37.48
CA LEU A 1034 -22.09 -31.24 36.45
C LEU A 1034 -21.35 -31.89 35.28
N SER A 1035 -21.52 -33.20 35.09
CA SER A 1035 -20.73 -33.97 34.10
C SER A 1035 -21.54 -34.86 33.16
N GLY A 1036 -22.84 -34.66 33.09
CA GLY A 1036 -23.73 -35.19 32.05
C GLY A 1036 -24.87 -34.20 31.83
N LEU A 1037 -25.26 -33.97 30.58
CA LEU A 1037 -26.27 -32.98 30.21
C LEU A 1037 -27.11 -33.49 29.05
N MET A 1038 -28.42 -33.56 29.24
CA MET A 1038 -29.38 -33.96 28.20
C MET A 1038 -30.68 -33.18 28.38
N ILE A 1039 -31.37 -32.87 27.28
CA ILE A 1039 -32.70 -32.23 27.32
C ILE A 1039 -33.68 -33.01 26.45
N LYS A 1040 -34.87 -33.28 26.98
CA LYS A 1040 -35.98 -33.89 26.22
C LYS A 1040 -37.12 -32.91 26.10
N GLY A 1041 -37.82 -32.92 24.98
CA GLY A 1041 -38.91 -31.97 24.69
C GLY A 1041 -38.39 -30.57 24.33
N TYR A 1042 -39.30 -29.60 24.26
CA TYR A 1042 -39.00 -28.22 23.87
C TYR A 1042 -39.90 -27.23 24.63
N GLY A 1043 -39.34 -26.12 25.10
CA GLY A 1043 -40.10 -25.07 25.78
C GLY A 1043 -40.78 -25.59 27.05
N MET A 1044 -42.06 -25.26 27.27
CA MET A 1044 -42.83 -25.70 28.45
C MET A 1044 -42.98 -27.21 28.60
N ASN A 1045 -42.75 -27.99 27.53
CA ASN A 1045 -42.82 -29.45 27.57
C ASN A 1045 -41.44 -30.10 27.76
N SER A 1046 -40.40 -29.31 28.03
CA SER A 1046 -39.05 -29.83 28.16
C SER A 1046 -38.71 -30.32 29.57
N LYS A 1047 -37.78 -31.27 29.65
CA LYS A 1047 -37.17 -31.77 30.89
C LYS A 1047 -35.65 -31.78 30.69
N LEU A 1048 -34.94 -31.13 31.60
CA LEU A 1048 -33.47 -31.06 31.63
C LEU A 1048 -32.93 -32.14 32.58
N TYR A 1049 -32.00 -32.95 32.10
CA TYR A 1049 -31.35 -34.03 32.83
C TYR A 1049 -29.90 -33.65 33.05
N VAL A 1050 -29.45 -33.72 34.30
CA VAL A 1050 -28.10 -33.33 34.70
C VAL A 1050 -27.53 -34.40 35.61
N TYR A 1051 -26.35 -34.93 35.29
CA TYR A 1051 -25.64 -35.83 36.20
C TYR A 1051 -24.73 -35.03 37.12
N ASN A 1052 -24.90 -35.25 38.43
CA ASN A 1052 -24.08 -34.65 39.46
C ASN A 1052 -23.07 -35.68 40.02
N ARG A 1053 -21.78 -35.36 39.91
CA ARG A 1053 -20.69 -36.20 40.41
C ARG A 1053 -20.62 -36.29 41.94
N LEU A 1054 -21.14 -35.30 42.68
CA LEU A 1054 -21.04 -35.27 44.14
C LEU A 1054 -21.88 -36.34 44.81
N ASP A 1055 -23.11 -36.53 44.33
CA ASP A 1055 -24.06 -37.50 44.89
C ASP A 1055 -24.28 -38.71 43.99
N ASP A 1056 -23.54 -38.79 42.88
CA ASP A 1056 -23.57 -39.89 41.89
C ASP A 1056 -24.97 -40.14 41.30
N LYS A 1057 -25.74 -39.06 41.11
CA LYS A 1057 -27.16 -39.15 40.71
C LYS A 1057 -27.49 -38.30 39.49
N VAL A 1058 -28.52 -38.73 38.79
CA VAL A 1058 -29.19 -37.94 37.75
C VAL A 1058 -30.28 -37.10 38.39
N TRP A 1059 -30.22 -35.80 38.15
CA TRP A 1059 -31.24 -34.83 38.54
C TRP A 1059 -32.09 -34.47 37.33
N VAL A 1060 -33.41 -34.46 37.50
CA VAL A 1060 -34.37 -34.09 36.45
C VAL A 1060 -35.07 -32.80 36.82
N PHE A 1061 -35.05 -31.83 35.92
CA PHE A 1061 -35.70 -30.53 36.07
C PHE A 1061 -36.79 -30.37 35.01
N PRO A 1062 -38.07 -30.48 35.38
CA PRO A 1062 -39.18 -30.12 34.50
C PRO A 1062 -39.18 -28.62 34.18
N ALA A 1063 -39.55 -28.25 32.96
CA ALA A 1063 -39.75 -26.85 32.60
C ALA A 1063 -40.96 -26.27 33.35
N GLU A 1064 -40.72 -25.17 34.06
CA GLU A 1064 -41.75 -24.38 34.71
C GLU A 1064 -41.88 -23.01 34.04
N LYS A 1065 -43.07 -22.42 34.13
CA LYS A 1065 -43.32 -21.10 33.56
C LYS A 1065 -42.50 -20.07 34.33
N LYS A 1066 -41.70 -19.28 33.62
CA LYS A 1066 -40.97 -18.14 34.21
C LYS A 1066 -42.00 -17.07 34.60
N LEU A 1067 -42.33 -16.98 35.89
CA LEU A 1067 -43.16 -15.90 36.42
C LEU A 1067 -42.46 -14.57 36.09
N ARG A 1068 -43.23 -13.65 35.48
CA ARG A 1068 -42.71 -12.40 34.88
C ARG A 1068 -42.09 -11.48 35.91
#